data_AF-A0A8H7VFB5-F1
#
_entry.id   AF-A0A8H7VFB5-F1
#
_cell.length_a   1.000
_cell.length_b   1.000
_cell.length_c   1.000
_cell.angle_alpha   90.00
_cell.angle_beta   90.00
_cell.angle_gamma   90.00
#
_symmetry.space_group_name_H-M   'P 1'
#
loop_
_entity.id
_entity.type
_entity.pdbx_description
1 polymer ?
#
loop_
_entity_poly.entity_id
_entity_poly.type
_entity_poly.pdbx_seq_one_letter_code
_entity_poly.pdbx_strand_id
1 'polypeptide(L)'
;MRFTPSIDPKNPVLHDASAKVHVKFDNDSNTTIVKKDTTTTAIPSTATTTATTATTTTTTTPATSTVTNKKRSSDQAEIKDIKLNKKKKPDTIKNVKAKATAIGIPGSTATPNKNGKGAGKYKKTAKPKLSEEEIKEKVKKIREKKKQRKLAKKVIDGVKVAVPTLRLNPDKLEQKVSLSSIRDFIVNSLTEAVPPPWATFTHRSSIKHTVVLFVHGLDIVSFGIPEHRNNVPNFVDAKSFDSTPTAIGKAAMPFFTSCFSHMLISKITGGNGKIFSAVSELLQSPIGKNEYERKQKESNERIKKFENNMNEYYVLTLDEMKGLGYPIPPCLDPESKLDDDWKETRAVKNPIPKKRLIALDCEMVETAEGKSLARVTLVNEDGNKLLDEYVKPSEPILDYLTEYSGITPEIMKNATCSLRRAQKHVRKYVDHNVILVGHGLENDLRALKLVHPYCADTSILYDSFKGKPYKPALRHLSRNLLKRVIQHKSKVGHDSAEDARAALDLFSLKVKKGPDFGRFGRGTELVSDRLHKYNPPKSSILLEASATPNGVFAASSTLEYHHYTSEETLIENTIKAVDTHDFIFSQFDTLRAPNTKYQEKNQPTMAPTVIPTEISGNYEEAARMTRFDSYFKQMYDSFPSGTMVLVLGGLGNVARYHELYKRFRICQGLDDPPNSDPVEPWTGTDQKRLEGYGAKARMGAVFATLKQ
;
A
#
# COMPACT_ATOMS: atom_id res chain seq x y z
N MET A 1 -31.96 38.78 -18.21
CA MET A 1 -31.03 39.93 -18.08
C MET A 1 -29.86 39.51 -17.21
N ARG A 2 -28.64 40.03 -17.43
CA ARG A 2 -27.48 39.77 -16.54
C ARG A 2 -27.44 40.83 -15.44
N PHE A 3 -27.26 40.43 -14.19
CA PHE A 3 -26.95 41.31 -13.08
C PHE A 3 -25.58 40.94 -12.51
N THR A 4 -24.68 41.92 -12.42
CA THR A 4 -23.38 41.81 -11.76
C THR A 4 -23.32 42.89 -10.68
N PRO A 5 -23.35 42.54 -9.38
CA PRO A 5 -23.21 43.54 -8.33
C PRO A 5 -21.77 44.03 -8.26
N SER A 6 -21.58 45.34 -8.39
CA SER A 6 -20.31 46.00 -8.04
C SER A 6 -20.24 46.18 -6.53
N ILE A 7 -19.08 45.90 -5.92
CA ILE A 7 -18.84 46.08 -4.49
C ILE A 7 -17.58 46.92 -4.33
N ASP A 8 -17.69 48.04 -3.59
CA ASP A 8 -16.54 48.88 -3.24
C ASP A 8 -15.64 48.15 -2.22
N PRO A 9 -14.34 47.95 -2.51
CA PRO A 9 -13.45 47.21 -1.63
C PRO A 9 -13.08 47.93 -0.31
N LYS A 10 -13.58 49.14 -0.04
CA LYS A 10 -13.17 49.95 1.12
C LYS A 10 -14.16 50.02 2.29
N ASN A 11 -15.43 49.59 2.17
CA ASN A 11 -16.35 49.63 3.31
C ASN A 11 -17.51 48.61 3.25
N PRO A 12 -17.32 47.35 3.69
CA PRO A 12 -18.35 46.31 3.64
C PRO A 12 -19.35 46.44 4.81
N VAL A 13 -20.40 47.24 4.64
CA VAL A 13 -21.54 47.29 5.57
C VAL A 13 -22.47 46.09 5.32
N LEU A 14 -22.61 45.23 6.33
CA LEU A 14 -23.56 44.11 6.31
C LEU A 14 -24.99 44.63 6.52
N HIS A 15 -25.82 44.56 5.48
CA HIS A 15 -27.27 44.69 5.63
C HIS A 15 -27.88 43.35 6.04
N ASP A 16 -28.66 43.35 7.12
CA ASP A 16 -29.44 42.20 7.55
C ASP A 16 -30.60 41.94 6.56
N ALA A 17 -30.67 40.71 6.06
CA ALA A 17 -31.67 40.24 5.11
C ALA A 17 -32.59 39.15 5.70
N SER A 18 -32.88 39.20 7.01
CA SER A 18 -33.77 38.27 7.73
C SER A 18 -35.27 38.38 7.38
N ALA A 19 -35.62 38.79 6.15
CA ALA A 19 -36.98 38.88 5.64
C ALA A 19 -37.47 37.53 5.06
N LYS A 20 -38.32 36.82 5.82
CA LYS A 20 -38.99 35.60 5.33
C LYS A 20 -40.12 35.95 4.35
N VAL A 21 -39.99 35.55 3.09
CA VAL A 21 -41.12 35.51 2.16
C VAL A 21 -41.77 34.12 2.21
N HIS A 22 -43.00 34.04 2.72
CA HIS A 22 -43.82 32.85 2.59
C HIS A 22 -44.46 32.82 1.19
N VAL A 23 -44.22 31.75 0.44
CA VAL A 23 -45.02 31.41 -0.75
C VAL A 23 -45.93 30.25 -0.38
N LYS A 24 -47.25 30.48 -0.45
CA LYS A 24 -48.24 29.41 -0.52
C LYS A 24 -48.45 29.05 -2.00
N PHE A 25 -48.83 27.80 -2.24
CA PHE A 25 -49.55 27.40 -3.44
C PHE A 25 -50.86 26.77 -2.98
N ASP A 26 -51.97 27.29 -3.47
CA ASP A 26 -53.30 26.73 -3.22
C ASP A 26 -53.63 25.66 -4.27
N ASN A 27 -54.51 24.72 -3.93
CA ASN A 27 -55.05 23.76 -4.89
C ASN A 27 -56.09 24.44 -5.79
N ASP A 28 -56.18 24.02 -7.06
CA ASP A 28 -57.40 23.34 -7.55
C ASP A 28 -57.30 22.90 -9.02
N SER A 29 -57.73 21.67 -9.30
CA SER A 29 -58.60 21.32 -10.44
C SER A 29 -59.05 19.86 -10.37
N ASN A 30 -60.37 19.63 -10.35
CA ASN A 30 -60.96 18.29 -10.40
C ASN A 30 -60.97 17.74 -11.83
N THR A 31 -60.85 16.41 -11.99
CA THR A 31 -61.57 15.70 -13.07
C THR A 31 -61.95 14.27 -12.67
N THR A 32 -63.26 14.02 -12.55
CA THR A 32 -63.93 12.71 -12.46
C THR A 32 -64.42 12.31 -13.87
N ILE A 33 -64.72 11.07 -14.28
CA ILE A 33 -65.08 9.81 -13.60
C ILE A 33 -64.24 8.65 -14.22
N VAL A 34 -64.38 7.33 -14.00
CA VAL A 34 -65.54 6.39 -14.02
C VAL A 34 -65.17 5.11 -13.24
N LYS A 35 -66.12 4.49 -12.52
CA LYS A 35 -65.99 3.13 -11.97
C LYS A 35 -66.37 2.05 -12.99
N LYS A 36 -65.84 0.82 -12.83
CA LYS A 36 -66.64 -0.37 -13.14
C LYS A 36 -66.31 -1.54 -12.19
N ASP A 37 -67.28 -1.90 -11.36
CA ASP A 37 -67.24 -3.07 -10.48
C ASP A 37 -67.64 -4.34 -11.25
N THR A 38 -67.07 -5.50 -10.87
CA THR A 38 -67.74 -6.80 -11.06
C THR A 38 -67.31 -7.79 -9.98
N THR A 39 -68.28 -8.32 -9.23
CA THR A 39 -68.19 -9.59 -8.46
C THR A 39 -68.09 -10.77 -9.44
N THR A 40 -67.90 -12.05 -9.11
CA THR A 40 -68.27 -12.92 -7.95
C THR A 40 -67.33 -14.18 -8.03
N THR A 41 -67.16 -15.15 -7.11
CA THR A 41 -67.93 -15.74 -5.99
C THR A 41 -66.95 -16.38 -4.97
N ALA A 42 -67.43 -17.06 -3.92
CA ALA A 42 -66.62 -17.76 -2.90
C ALA A 42 -67.31 -19.06 -2.39
N ILE A 43 -66.62 -19.81 -1.49
CA ILE A 43 -67.15 -20.89 -0.59
C ILE A 43 -67.41 -22.26 -1.31
N PRO A 44 -67.35 -23.49 -0.70
CA PRO A 44 -66.99 -23.92 0.69
C PRO A 44 -65.94 -25.07 0.86
N SER A 45 -65.46 -25.24 2.11
CA SER A 45 -65.15 -26.53 2.83
C SER A 45 -64.08 -27.51 2.27
N THR A 46 -63.63 -28.59 2.96
CA THR A 46 -63.95 -29.26 4.25
C THR A 46 -62.70 -29.55 5.12
N ALA A 47 -62.87 -30.08 6.34
CA ALA A 47 -61.80 -30.40 7.30
C ALA A 47 -61.78 -31.88 7.74
N THR A 48 -60.60 -32.38 8.13
CA THR A 48 -60.29 -33.58 8.97
C THR A 48 -58.84 -33.38 9.46
N THR A 49 -58.39 -33.47 10.72
CA THR A 49 -58.85 -34.05 12.00
C THR A 49 -58.42 -35.49 12.28
N THR A 50 -57.20 -35.66 12.81
CA THR A 50 -56.80 -36.79 13.66
C THR A 50 -55.72 -36.33 14.67
N ALA A 51 -55.72 -36.90 15.87
CA ALA A 51 -54.79 -36.54 16.95
C ALA A 51 -54.62 -37.70 17.96
N THR A 52 -53.44 -37.81 18.58
CA THR A 52 -53.21 -38.72 19.72
C THR A 52 -52.05 -38.25 20.62
N THR A 53 -52.27 -38.31 21.94
CA THR A 53 -51.32 -38.53 23.07
C THR A 53 -49.84 -38.12 22.88
N ALA A 54 -49.22 -37.21 23.65
CA ALA A 54 -49.39 -36.77 25.05
C ALA A 54 -49.06 -37.81 26.14
N THR A 55 -47.94 -37.59 26.84
CA THR A 55 -47.59 -38.11 28.19
C THR A 55 -46.80 -37.02 28.93
N THR A 56 -46.77 -37.05 30.28
CA THR A 56 -46.62 -35.84 31.11
C THR A 56 -45.59 -35.97 32.24
N THR A 57 -44.96 -34.87 32.64
CA THR A 57 -44.22 -34.67 33.93
C THR A 57 -42.95 -35.54 34.15
N THR A 58 -42.05 -35.29 35.11
CA THR A 58 -42.11 -34.54 36.40
C THR A 58 -40.92 -33.59 36.64
N THR A 59 -41.13 -32.63 37.54
CA THR A 59 -40.09 -31.83 38.21
C THR A 59 -39.63 -32.49 39.51
N THR A 60 -38.32 -32.51 39.79
CA THR A 60 -37.80 -32.74 41.16
C THR A 60 -36.46 -32.06 41.45
N THR A 61 -36.48 -31.24 42.49
CA THR A 61 -35.38 -30.79 43.37
C THR A 61 -36.00 -30.54 44.75
N PRO A 62 -35.26 -30.41 45.88
CA PRO A 62 -33.81 -30.52 46.07
C PRO A 62 -33.42 -31.57 47.13
N ALA A 63 -32.11 -31.77 47.37
CA ALA A 63 -31.59 -32.27 48.65
C ALA A 63 -30.18 -31.73 48.93
N THR A 64 -30.00 -31.14 50.12
CA THR A 64 -28.76 -30.48 50.57
C THR A 64 -27.76 -31.48 51.15
N SER A 65 -26.46 -31.25 50.95
CA SER A 65 -25.45 -31.59 51.96
C SER A 65 -24.39 -30.48 52.05
N THR A 66 -23.99 -30.15 53.27
CA THR A 66 -23.10 -29.02 53.61
C THR A 66 -21.73 -29.52 54.04
N VAL A 67 -20.66 -28.74 53.82
CA VAL A 67 -19.63 -28.51 54.87
C VAL A 67 -18.73 -27.28 54.58
N THR A 68 -18.62 -26.42 55.59
CA THR A 68 -17.64 -25.34 55.87
C THR A 68 -17.14 -24.40 54.75
N ASN A 69 -17.50 -23.11 54.90
CA ASN A 69 -16.65 -21.98 54.54
C ASN A 69 -15.38 -21.91 55.42
N LYS A 70 -14.26 -21.40 54.90
CA LYS A 70 -13.17 -20.86 55.75
C LYS A 70 -12.42 -19.70 55.08
N LYS A 71 -12.37 -18.54 55.76
CA LYS A 71 -11.62 -17.34 55.35
C LYS A 71 -10.11 -17.61 55.27
N ARG A 72 -9.49 -17.10 54.20
CA ARG A 72 -8.13 -16.52 54.08
C ARG A 72 -8.02 -16.01 52.64
N SER A 73 -7.36 -14.92 52.29
CA SER A 73 -6.77 -13.74 52.92
C SER A 73 -6.05 -13.06 51.75
N SER A 74 -5.95 -11.73 51.73
CA SER A 74 -5.15 -11.05 50.70
C SER A 74 -3.67 -11.26 50.95
N ASP A 75 -2.94 -11.76 49.96
CA ASP A 75 -1.47 -11.69 49.91
C ASP A 75 -1.04 -11.02 48.61
N GLN A 76 -0.16 -10.02 48.72
CA GLN A 76 0.43 -9.33 47.59
C GLN A 76 1.67 -10.10 47.12
N ALA A 77 1.75 -10.43 45.83
CA ALA A 77 2.96 -10.97 45.21
C ALA A 77 3.64 -9.87 44.38
N GLU A 78 4.86 -9.49 44.76
CA GLU A 78 5.57 -8.34 44.20
C GLU A 78 5.92 -8.49 42.71
N ILE A 79 5.72 -7.42 41.94
CA ILE A 79 6.41 -7.25 40.65
C ILE A 79 7.86 -6.88 40.96
N LYS A 80 8.80 -7.82 40.78
CA LYS A 80 10.22 -7.57 41.07
C LYS A 80 10.87 -6.69 40.01
N ASP A 81 11.15 -5.44 40.40
CA ASP A 81 11.95 -4.49 39.62
C ASP A 81 13.35 -5.05 39.31
N ILE A 82 13.63 -5.29 38.03
CA ILE A 82 15.00 -5.54 37.55
C ILE A 82 15.72 -4.18 37.49
N LYS A 83 16.37 -3.83 38.61
CA LYS A 83 17.11 -2.57 38.79
C LYS A 83 18.17 -2.37 37.69
N LEU A 84 17.96 -1.38 36.83
CA LEU A 84 18.91 -0.99 35.80
C LEU A 84 20.13 -0.29 36.43
N ASN A 85 21.19 -1.05 36.68
CA ASN A 85 22.30 -0.62 37.52
C ASN A 85 23.19 0.44 36.82
N LYS A 86 23.42 1.59 37.48
CA LYS A 86 24.23 2.70 36.92
C LYS A 86 25.72 2.58 37.27
N LYS A 87 26.56 3.13 36.39
CA LYS A 87 28.02 3.33 36.49
C LYS A 87 28.93 2.08 36.33
N LYS A 88 29.49 1.94 35.13
CA LYS A 88 30.95 1.92 34.93
C LYS A 88 31.34 3.01 33.92
N LYS A 89 32.61 3.43 33.92
CA LYS A 89 33.13 4.49 33.02
C LYS A 89 33.21 3.98 31.57
N PRO A 90 33.12 4.85 30.54
CA PRO A 90 33.41 4.48 29.17
C PRO A 90 34.93 4.38 28.95
N ASP A 91 35.40 3.26 28.42
CA ASP A 91 36.77 3.13 27.93
C ASP A 91 36.95 3.74 26.53
N THR A 92 38.16 4.22 26.26
CA THR A 92 38.45 5.12 25.13
C THR A 92 38.55 4.36 23.80
N ILE A 93 37.47 4.32 23.01
CA ILE A 93 37.50 3.78 21.64
C ILE A 93 37.77 4.92 20.63
N LYS A 94 38.68 4.65 19.68
CA LYS A 94 39.31 5.65 18.81
C LYS A 94 38.36 6.17 17.72
N ASN A 95 38.45 7.48 17.46
CA ASN A 95 37.78 8.17 16.36
C ASN A 95 38.13 7.56 14.99
N VAL A 96 37.15 7.05 14.25
CA VAL A 96 37.26 6.76 12.80
C VAL A 96 36.33 7.71 12.06
N LYS A 97 36.89 8.72 11.39
CA LYS A 97 36.13 9.72 10.62
C LYS A 97 35.58 9.15 9.31
N ALA A 98 34.36 8.62 9.35
CA ALA A 98 33.56 8.47 8.13
C ALA A 98 33.27 9.86 7.53
N LYS A 99 33.61 10.08 6.25
CA LYS A 99 33.32 11.34 5.55
C LYS A 99 31.85 11.39 5.15
N ALA A 100 31.10 12.34 5.69
CA ALA A 100 29.78 12.68 5.17
C ALA A 100 29.91 13.41 3.82
N THR A 101 29.11 13.00 2.83
CA THR A 101 28.99 13.71 1.55
C THR A 101 27.84 14.71 1.64
N ALA A 102 28.16 15.99 1.78
CA ALA A 102 27.17 17.05 1.65
C ALA A 102 26.82 17.28 0.17
N ILE A 103 25.53 17.38 -0.14
CA ILE A 103 25.02 17.78 -1.47
C ILE A 103 24.80 19.30 -1.42
N GLY A 104 25.31 20.02 -2.42
CA GLY A 104 25.19 21.47 -2.51
C GLY A 104 23.85 21.90 -3.13
N ILE A 105 23.29 23.00 -2.62
CA ILE A 105 22.08 23.64 -3.16
C ILE A 105 22.53 24.80 -4.08
N PRO A 106 22.09 24.84 -5.36
CA PRO A 106 22.27 26.00 -6.23
C PRO A 106 21.04 26.92 -6.17
N GLY A 107 21.24 28.22 -5.90
CA GLY A 107 20.15 29.21 -6.02
C GLY A 107 20.25 30.42 -5.09
N SER A 108 21.07 31.41 -5.46
CA SER A 108 20.86 32.81 -5.04
C SER A 108 21.56 33.75 -6.01
N THR A 109 20.83 34.75 -6.52
CA THR A 109 21.34 35.79 -7.41
C THR A 109 21.79 37.00 -6.60
N ALA A 110 23.06 37.38 -6.73
CA ALA A 110 23.59 38.61 -6.12
C ALA A 110 24.43 39.40 -7.14
N THR A 111 24.16 40.70 -7.24
CA THR A 111 24.83 41.64 -8.15
C THR A 111 26.27 41.95 -7.71
N PRO A 112 27.19 42.25 -8.65
CA PRO A 112 28.57 42.59 -8.29
C PRO A 112 28.65 43.99 -7.68
N ASN A 113 29.23 44.11 -6.48
CA ASN A 113 29.67 45.39 -5.92
C ASN A 113 31.18 45.36 -5.67
N LYS A 114 31.83 46.53 -5.74
CA LYS A 114 33.29 46.69 -5.63
C LYS A 114 33.70 46.99 -4.18
N ASN A 115 35.02 46.89 -3.93
CA ASN A 115 35.72 47.17 -2.66
C ASN A 115 35.54 46.07 -1.59
N GLY A 116 36.54 45.71 -0.78
CA GLY A 116 37.93 46.18 -0.74
C GLY A 116 38.88 45.26 0.05
N LYS A 117 40.18 45.55 -0.06
CA LYS A 117 41.37 44.85 0.46
C LYS A 117 41.22 44.07 1.79
N GLY A 118 41.65 42.80 1.81
CA GLY A 118 41.85 42.00 3.05
C GLY A 118 42.77 40.78 2.81
N ALA A 119 44.10 40.96 2.94
CA ALA A 119 45.09 40.01 2.42
C ALA A 119 45.55 38.92 3.42
N GLY A 120 44.70 37.92 3.69
CA GLY A 120 45.06 36.74 4.47
C GLY A 120 45.96 35.75 3.69
N LYS A 121 47.22 35.57 4.10
CA LYS A 121 48.18 34.62 3.47
C LYS A 121 47.84 33.14 3.74
N TYR A 122 46.91 32.56 3.00
CA TYR A 122 46.73 31.11 2.97
C TYR A 122 47.91 30.43 2.26
N LYS A 123 48.67 29.59 2.98
CA LYS A 123 49.67 28.69 2.39
C LYS A 123 48.97 27.70 1.44
N LYS A 124 49.28 27.77 0.13
CA LYS A 124 48.87 26.74 -0.84
C LYS A 124 49.61 25.43 -0.51
N THR A 125 48.93 24.49 0.13
CA THR A 125 49.38 23.10 0.15
C THR A 125 49.30 22.54 -1.27
N ALA A 126 50.41 21.97 -1.76
CA ALA A 126 50.45 21.37 -3.08
C ALA A 126 49.51 20.15 -3.12
N LYS A 127 48.74 20.00 -4.21
CA LYS A 127 48.02 18.75 -4.47
C LYS A 127 49.06 17.64 -4.68
N PRO A 128 48.90 16.44 -4.10
CA PRO A 128 49.83 15.34 -4.33
C PRO A 128 49.91 15.02 -5.82
N LYS A 129 51.13 14.74 -6.31
CA LYS A 129 51.32 14.20 -7.67
C LYS A 129 50.68 12.81 -7.71
N LEU A 130 49.82 12.61 -8.70
CA LEU A 130 49.21 11.31 -8.99
C LEU A 130 50.28 10.35 -9.52
N SER A 131 50.18 9.07 -9.23
CA SER A 131 51.12 8.07 -9.77
C SER A 131 50.92 7.88 -11.29
N GLU A 132 51.91 7.32 -11.98
CA GLU A 132 51.75 6.98 -13.40
C GLU A 132 50.57 6.04 -13.63
N GLU A 133 50.35 5.05 -12.76
CA GLU A 133 49.23 4.12 -12.89
C GLU A 133 47.89 4.83 -12.67
N GLU A 134 47.78 5.76 -11.72
CA GLU A 134 46.59 6.61 -11.61
C GLU A 134 46.35 7.47 -12.86
N ILE A 135 47.41 7.91 -13.53
CA ILE A 135 47.33 8.69 -14.77
C ILE A 135 46.91 7.79 -15.94
N LYS A 136 47.53 6.62 -16.13
CA LYS A 136 47.17 5.60 -17.13
C LYS A 136 45.71 5.18 -16.97
N GLU A 137 45.29 4.90 -15.74
CA GLU A 137 43.92 4.54 -15.36
C GLU A 137 42.91 5.68 -15.66
N LYS A 138 43.26 6.93 -15.35
CA LYS A 138 42.44 8.11 -15.71
C LYS A 138 42.36 8.32 -17.22
N VAL A 139 43.46 8.16 -17.96
CA VAL A 139 43.49 8.26 -19.42
C VAL A 139 42.66 7.15 -20.08
N LYS A 140 42.73 5.92 -19.57
CA LYS A 140 41.88 4.78 -19.99
C LYS A 140 40.40 5.11 -19.80
N LYS A 141 40.00 5.55 -18.60
CA LYS A 141 38.62 5.98 -18.29
C LYS A 141 38.15 7.17 -19.15
N ILE A 142 39.01 8.12 -19.48
CA ILE A 142 38.70 9.24 -20.39
C ILE A 142 38.52 8.76 -21.85
N ARG A 143 39.38 7.87 -22.35
CA ARG A 143 39.28 7.28 -23.69
C ARG A 143 38.01 6.45 -23.83
N GLU A 144 37.68 5.62 -22.83
CA GLU A 144 36.48 4.80 -22.79
C GLU A 144 35.20 5.66 -22.76
N LYS A 145 35.16 6.69 -21.90
CA LYS A 145 34.07 7.69 -21.86
C LYS A 145 33.91 8.47 -23.17
N LYS A 146 35.02 8.75 -23.89
CA LYS A 146 34.97 9.34 -25.24
C LYS A 146 34.45 8.34 -26.30
N LYS A 147 34.79 7.05 -26.22
CA LYS A 147 34.24 6.00 -27.11
C LYS A 147 32.73 5.83 -26.90
N GLN A 148 32.28 5.75 -25.65
CA GLN A 148 30.86 5.67 -25.30
C GLN A 148 30.07 6.89 -25.81
N ARG A 149 30.60 8.11 -25.64
CA ARG A 149 30.01 9.36 -26.20
C ARG A 149 30.04 9.49 -27.73
N LYS A 150 30.75 8.61 -28.45
CA LYS A 150 30.63 8.47 -29.92
C LYS A 150 29.56 7.46 -30.30
N LEU A 151 29.42 6.36 -29.56
CA LEU A 151 28.40 5.32 -29.77
C LEU A 151 26.99 5.81 -29.41
N ALA A 152 26.87 6.66 -28.38
CA ALA A 152 25.61 7.27 -27.93
C ALA A 152 25.12 8.42 -28.86
N LYS A 153 25.32 8.29 -30.17
CA LYS A 153 24.86 9.24 -31.20
C LYS A 153 24.22 8.48 -32.36
N LYS A 154 22.89 8.46 -32.40
CA LYS A 154 22.15 8.03 -33.61
C LYS A 154 22.16 9.18 -34.62
N VAL A 155 22.09 8.83 -35.90
CA VAL A 155 21.68 9.79 -36.94
C VAL A 155 20.17 9.64 -37.08
N ILE A 156 19.43 10.71 -36.86
CA ILE A 156 17.99 10.80 -37.06
C ILE A 156 17.80 12.00 -37.99
N ASP A 157 17.19 11.79 -39.16
CA ASP A 157 16.93 12.82 -40.18
C ASP A 157 18.19 13.65 -40.54
N GLY A 158 19.33 12.96 -40.70
CA GLY A 158 20.65 13.55 -40.96
C GLY A 158 21.34 14.18 -39.73
N VAL A 159 20.61 14.46 -38.65
CA VAL A 159 21.12 15.10 -37.43
C VAL A 159 21.69 14.07 -36.45
N LYS A 160 22.89 14.34 -35.89
CA LYS A 160 23.56 13.48 -34.90
C LYS A 160 23.02 13.73 -33.48
N VAL A 161 21.80 13.24 -33.22
CA VAL A 161 21.12 13.31 -31.92
C VAL A 161 21.86 12.43 -30.89
N ALA A 162 22.09 12.99 -29.69
CA ALA A 162 22.70 12.26 -28.59
C ALA A 162 21.62 11.48 -27.82
N VAL A 163 21.65 10.15 -27.92
CA VAL A 163 20.66 9.25 -27.31
C VAL A 163 21.14 8.76 -25.94
N PRO A 164 20.24 8.54 -24.97
CA PRO A 164 20.61 7.93 -23.71
C PRO A 164 21.04 6.47 -23.94
N THR A 165 22.08 6.02 -23.22
CA THR A 165 22.52 4.62 -23.25
C THR A 165 22.83 4.12 -21.85
N LEU A 166 22.48 2.87 -21.56
CA LEU A 166 22.83 2.16 -20.33
C LEU A 166 23.98 1.18 -20.61
N ARG A 167 25.02 1.21 -19.78
CA ARG A 167 25.99 0.12 -19.67
C ARG A 167 25.95 -0.48 -18.26
N LEU A 168 25.69 -1.77 -18.18
CA LEU A 168 26.01 -2.58 -17.01
C LEU A 168 27.50 -2.92 -17.01
N ASN A 169 28.11 -2.90 -15.84
CA ASN A 169 29.52 -3.24 -15.57
C ASN A 169 29.53 -4.28 -14.44
N PRO A 170 28.96 -5.47 -14.66
CA PRO A 170 28.60 -6.40 -13.58
C PRO A 170 29.82 -7.02 -12.89
N ASP A 171 31.01 -6.98 -13.51
CA ASP A 171 32.30 -7.37 -12.92
C ASP A 171 32.66 -6.58 -11.64
N LYS A 172 31.98 -5.44 -11.40
CA LYS A 172 32.12 -4.63 -10.18
C LYS A 172 31.17 -5.04 -9.06
N LEU A 173 30.37 -6.10 -9.25
CA LEU A 173 29.58 -6.71 -8.20
C LEU A 173 30.47 -7.69 -7.43
N GLU A 174 31.15 -7.20 -6.39
CA GLU A 174 31.85 -8.02 -5.40
C GLU A 174 30.87 -8.97 -4.67
N GLN A 175 29.61 -8.55 -4.53
CA GLN A 175 28.53 -9.31 -3.91
C GLN A 175 27.22 -9.18 -4.70
N LYS A 176 26.22 -9.98 -4.33
CA LYS A 176 24.82 -9.88 -4.80
C LYS A 176 24.31 -8.45 -4.70
N VAL A 177 23.57 -7.99 -5.70
CA VAL A 177 23.08 -6.60 -5.71
C VAL A 177 22.00 -6.41 -4.64
N SER A 178 22.17 -5.44 -3.75
CA SER A 178 21.17 -5.12 -2.72
C SER A 178 20.04 -4.28 -3.30
N LEU A 179 18.82 -4.41 -2.76
CA LEU A 179 17.68 -3.62 -3.25
C LEU A 179 17.87 -2.13 -2.97
N SER A 180 18.58 -1.78 -1.90
CA SER A 180 19.08 -0.40 -1.71
C SER A 180 19.97 0.09 -2.87
N SER A 181 20.85 -0.74 -3.44
CA SER A 181 21.64 -0.34 -4.62
C SER A 181 20.80 -0.25 -5.90
N ILE A 182 19.68 -0.96 -5.99
CA ILE A 182 18.74 -0.90 -7.12
C ILE A 182 17.85 0.34 -7.00
N ARG A 183 17.36 0.65 -5.80
CA ARG A 183 16.72 1.93 -5.48
C ARG A 183 17.60 3.11 -5.87
N ASP A 184 18.88 3.06 -5.50
CA ASP A 184 19.80 4.15 -5.79
C ASP A 184 20.11 4.24 -7.30
N PHE A 185 19.96 3.15 -8.07
CA PHE A 185 19.95 3.15 -9.54
C PHE A 185 18.68 3.79 -10.14
N ILE A 186 17.50 3.45 -9.61
CA ILE A 186 16.22 4.07 -9.98
C ILE A 186 16.28 5.58 -9.74
N VAL A 187 16.67 6.03 -8.54
CA VAL A 187 16.82 7.46 -8.23
C VAL A 187 17.91 8.11 -9.10
N ASN A 188 19.01 7.41 -9.41
CA ASN A 188 20.05 7.90 -10.33
C ASN A 188 19.55 8.06 -11.77
N SER A 189 18.54 7.34 -12.23
CA SER A 189 18.04 7.46 -13.60
C SER A 189 17.29 8.78 -13.86
N LEU A 190 16.46 9.23 -12.90
CA LEU A 190 15.62 10.42 -13.02
C LEU A 190 16.23 11.69 -12.38
N THR A 191 17.29 11.57 -11.58
CA THR A 191 17.86 12.69 -10.79
C THR A 191 19.39 12.76 -10.86
N GLU A 192 19.97 13.80 -10.27
CA GLU A 192 21.43 13.94 -10.10
C GLU A 192 22.09 13.07 -9.02
N ALA A 193 21.37 12.09 -8.45
CA ALA A 193 21.96 11.11 -7.53
C ALA A 193 23.15 10.33 -8.14
N VAL A 194 24.02 9.82 -7.28
CA VAL A 194 25.25 9.07 -7.67
C VAL A 194 24.88 7.68 -8.22
N PRO A 195 25.39 7.26 -9.40
CA PRO A 195 25.14 5.92 -9.92
C PRO A 195 25.84 4.84 -9.08
N PRO A 196 25.27 3.64 -8.95
CA PRO A 196 25.99 2.52 -8.32
C PRO A 196 27.14 2.06 -9.21
N PRO A 197 28.22 1.45 -8.66
CA PRO A 197 29.43 1.13 -9.43
C PRO A 197 29.19 0.24 -10.67
N TRP A 198 28.20 -0.65 -10.58
CA TRP A 198 27.83 -1.64 -11.59
C TRP A 198 26.97 -1.09 -12.74
N ALA A 199 26.53 0.17 -12.73
CA ALA A 199 25.78 0.78 -13.82
C ALA A 199 26.32 2.16 -14.22
N THR A 200 26.23 2.47 -15.51
CA THR A 200 26.58 3.79 -16.05
C THR A 200 25.60 4.20 -17.13
N PHE A 201 24.91 5.33 -16.95
CA PHE A 201 24.22 6.02 -18.04
C PHE A 201 25.17 6.95 -18.82
N THR A 202 24.98 7.04 -20.13
CA THR A 202 25.39 8.22 -20.91
C THR A 202 24.14 8.97 -21.36
N HIS A 203 24.24 10.30 -21.49
CA HIS A 203 23.13 11.18 -21.84
C HIS A 203 21.85 11.00 -20.97
N ARG A 204 22.05 10.68 -19.68
CA ARG A 204 20.97 10.47 -18.69
C ARG A 204 19.89 11.56 -18.68
N SER A 205 20.25 12.83 -18.92
CA SER A 205 19.28 13.94 -18.98
C SER A 205 18.18 13.78 -20.06
N SER A 206 18.34 12.84 -20.99
CA SER A 206 17.32 12.45 -21.98
C SER A 206 16.40 11.30 -21.51
N ILE A 207 16.67 10.69 -20.35
CA ILE A 207 15.78 9.70 -19.71
C ILE A 207 14.68 10.49 -19.00
N LYS A 208 13.45 10.38 -19.49
CA LYS A 208 12.26 10.99 -18.88
C LYS A 208 11.55 10.05 -17.92
N HIS A 209 11.47 8.77 -18.28
CA HIS A 209 10.64 7.77 -17.61
C HIS A 209 11.46 6.57 -17.14
N THR A 210 11.14 6.07 -15.95
CA THR A 210 11.69 4.84 -15.38
C THR A 210 10.57 3.94 -14.92
N VAL A 211 10.39 2.84 -15.65
CA VAL A 211 9.38 1.81 -15.39
C VAL A 211 10.03 0.64 -14.63
N VAL A 212 9.41 0.26 -13.53
CA VAL A 212 9.80 -0.88 -12.69
C VAL A 212 8.68 -1.91 -12.70
N LEU A 213 8.93 -3.06 -13.32
CA LEU A 213 8.01 -4.19 -13.36
C LEU A 213 8.43 -5.18 -12.26
N PHE A 214 7.60 -5.33 -11.22
CA PHE A 214 7.85 -6.23 -10.11
C PHE A 214 6.99 -7.49 -10.27
N VAL A 215 7.60 -8.60 -10.64
CA VAL A 215 6.91 -9.78 -11.19
C VAL A 215 7.07 -10.96 -10.24
N HIS A 216 6.06 -11.22 -9.40
CA HIS A 216 6.13 -12.34 -8.46
C HIS A 216 6.29 -13.68 -9.20
N GLY A 217 7.29 -14.46 -8.82
CA GLY A 217 7.61 -15.76 -9.43
C GLY A 217 8.69 -15.72 -10.52
N LEU A 218 9.26 -14.56 -10.87
CA LEU A 218 10.44 -14.49 -11.76
C LEU A 218 11.72 -14.93 -11.02
N ASP A 219 11.92 -16.24 -10.90
CA ASP A 219 13.06 -16.84 -10.21
C ASP A 219 14.33 -16.89 -11.10
N ILE A 220 15.50 -16.95 -10.46
CA ILE A 220 16.79 -17.27 -11.10
C ILE A 220 16.86 -18.74 -11.55
N VAL A 221 16.09 -19.63 -10.90
CA VAL A 221 16.01 -21.06 -11.21
C VAL A 221 15.55 -21.31 -12.65
N SER A 222 14.54 -20.57 -13.09
CA SER A 222 13.96 -20.69 -14.44
C SER A 222 14.96 -20.29 -15.55
N PHE A 223 16.05 -19.60 -15.20
CA PHE A 223 17.19 -19.30 -16.09
C PHE A 223 18.42 -20.19 -15.82
N GLY A 224 18.21 -21.39 -15.26
CA GLY A 224 19.24 -22.42 -15.10
C GLY A 224 20.10 -22.31 -13.84
N ILE A 225 19.77 -21.42 -12.89
CA ILE A 225 20.60 -21.17 -11.70
C ILE A 225 20.05 -21.95 -10.48
N PRO A 226 20.64 -23.11 -10.11
CA PRO A 226 20.01 -24.03 -9.17
C PRO A 226 19.98 -23.52 -7.73
N GLU A 227 18.83 -23.64 -7.06
CA GLU A 227 18.63 -23.19 -5.66
C GLU A 227 19.62 -23.77 -4.63
N HIS A 228 20.33 -24.85 -4.98
CA HIS A 228 21.04 -25.73 -4.05
C HIS A 228 22.56 -25.53 -3.99
N ARG A 229 23.15 -24.60 -4.75
CA ARG A 229 24.59 -24.31 -4.68
C ARG A 229 24.91 -23.17 -3.73
N ASN A 230 25.90 -23.37 -2.86
CA ASN A 230 26.49 -22.31 -2.03
C ASN A 230 27.15 -21.17 -2.84
N ASN A 231 27.41 -21.40 -4.14
CA ASN A 231 28.11 -20.50 -5.03
C ASN A 231 27.21 -20.07 -6.23
N VAL A 232 26.07 -19.46 -5.92
CA VAL A 232 25.27 -18.71 -6.92
C VAL A 232 26.10 -17.51 -7.40
N PRO A 233 26.22 -17.21 -8.70
CA PRO A 233 27.02 -16.09 -9.21
C PRO A 233 26.41 -14.73 -8.83
N ASN A 234 27.14 -13.63 -9.00
CA ASN A 234 26.58 -12.28 -8.76
C ASN A 234 25.76 -11.76 -9.95
N PHE A 235 25.98 -12.32 -11.15
CA PHE A 235 25.27 -12.03 -12.39
C PHE A 235 25.42 -13.20 -13.38
N VAL A 236 24.68 -13.17 -14.48
CA VAL A 236 24.72 -14.11 -15.60
C VAL A 236 24.57 -13.33 -16.91
N ASP A 237 25.30 -13.68 -17.97
CA ASP A 237 25.06 -13.11 -19.32
C ASP A 237 23.77 -13.72 -19.90
N ALA A 238 22.85 -12.88 -20.38
CA ALA A 238 21.56 -13.32 -20.91
C ALA A 238 21.70 -14.25 -22.14
N LYS A 239 22.85 -14.22 -22.83
CA LYS A 239 23.15 -15.13 -23.93
C LYS A 239 23.41 -16.56 -23.45
N SER A 240 23.97 -16.74 -22.26
CA SER A 240 24.39 -18.05 -21.73
C SER A 240 23.28 -18.92 -21.13
N PHE A 241 22.02 -18.47 -21.10
CA PHE A 241 20.92 -19.23 -20.51
C PHE A 241 20.66 -20.60 -21.17
N ASP A 242 21.09 -20.82 -22.42
CA ASP A 242 20.88 -22.10 -23.14
C ASP A 242 21.67 -23.29 -22.54
N SER A 243 22.65 -23.04 -21.67
CA SER A 243 23.64 -24.06 -21.29
C SER A 243 23.19 -25.09 -20.25
N THR A 244 21.89 -25.16 -19.91
CA THR A 244 21.35 -26.09 -18.90
C THR A 244 19.95 -26.59 -19.24
N PRO A 245 19.67 -27.92 -19.21
CA PRO A 245 18.35 -28.47 -19.56
C PRO A 245 17.15 -27.98 -18.73
N THR A 246 17.38 -27.34 -17.57
CA THR A 246 16.31 -26.81 -16.70
C THR A 246 15.99 -25.33 -16.94
N ALA A 247 16.65 -24.65 -17.89
CA ALA A 247 16.49 -23.21 -18.14
C ALA A 247 15.32 -22.87 -19.09
N ILE A 248 14.09 -23.21 -18.68
CA ILE A 248 12.89 -22.97 -19.51
C ILE A 248 12.67 -21.48 -19.85
N GLY A 249 13.16 -20.56 -19.00
CA GLY A 249 12.84 -19.14 -19.07
C GLY A 249 13.35 -18.41 -20.31
N LYS A 250 14.38 -18.92 -21.01
CA LYS A 250 14.80 -18.36 -22.31
C LYS A 250 13.99 -18.92 -23.48
N ALA A 251 13.62 -20.21 -23.43
CA ALA A 251 12.75 -20.82 -24.44
C ALA A 251 11.32 -20.26 -24.37
N ALA A 252 10.81 -20.04 -23.15
CA ALA A 252 9.46 -19.53 -22.92
C ALA A 252 9.35 -17.99 -22.97
N MET A 253 10.45 -17.25 -22.81
CA MET A 253 10.49 -15.77 -22.88
C MET A 253 11.58 -15.24 -23.85
N PRO A 254 11.48 -15.55 -25.16
CA PRO A 254 12.48 -15.18 -26.14
C PRO A 254 12.57 -13.66 -26.36
N PHE A 255 11.45 -12.92 -26.34
CA PHE A 255 11.49 -11.47 -26.54
C PHE A 255 12.10 -10.77 -25.33
N PHE A 256 11.64 -11.09 -24.14
CA PHE A 256 12.16 -10.62 -22.85
C PHE A 256 13.67 -10.83 -22.76
N THR A 257 14.15 -12.06 -22.95
CA THR A 257 15.58 -12.36 -22.82
C THR A 257 16.43 -11.67 -23.89
N SER A 258 15.89 -11.38 -25.09
CA SER A 258 16.58 -10.58 -26.10
C SER A 258 16.77 -9.10 -25.72
N CYS A 259 15.91 -8.56 -24.86
CA CYS A 259 15.93 -7.15 -24.45
C CYS A 259 16.99 -6.81 -23.39
N PHE A 260 17.62 -7.82 -22.78
CA PHE A 260 18.57 -7.67 -21.68
C PHE A 260 19.95 -8.23 -22.02
N SER A 261 21.00 -7.64 -21.45
CA SER A 261 22.37 -8.15 -21.59
C SER A 261 22.77 -9.09 -20.46
N HIS A 262 22.23 -8.90 -19.26
CA HIS A 262 22.58 -9.67 -18.07
C HIS A 262 21.39 -9.81 -17.15
N MET A 263 21.30 -10.95 -16.44
CA MET A 263 20.57 -11.07 -15.19
C MET A 263 21.51 -10.75 -14.04
N LEU A 264 21.16 -9.78 -13.20
CA LEU A 264 21.85 -9.53 -11.93
C LEU A 264 21.15 -10.34 -10.83
N ILE A 265 21.93 -10.99 -9.97
CA ILE A 265 21.37 -11.76 -8.85
C ILE A 265 21.28 -10.86 -7.63
N SER A 266 20.06 -10.51 -7.25
CA SER A 266 19.80 -9.66 -6.09
C SER A 266 19.77 -10.44 -4.78
N LYS A 267 19.90 -9.73 -3.65
CA LYS A 267 19.70 -10.31 -2.31
C LYS A 267 18.96 -9.33 -1.40
N ILE A 268 17.75 -9.69 -1.02
CA ILE A 268 16.88 -8.97 -0.08
C ILE A 268 17.45 -9.06 1.35
N THR A 269 17.16 -8.09 2.21
CA THR A 269 17.55 -8.08 3.62
C THR A 269 16.72 -9.03 4.50
N GLY A 270 17.23 -9.31 5.71
CA GLY A 270 16.64 -10.29 6.64
C GLY A 270 17.70 -11.07 7.43
N GLY A 271 17.26 -11.93 8.35
CA GLY A 271 18.10 -12.72 9.25
C GLY A 271 17.27 -13.56 10.22
N ASN A 272 17.87 -14.57 10.85
CA ASN A 272 17.26 -15.46 11.85
C ASN A 272 15.90 -16.05 11.38
N GLY A 273 15.86 -16.54 10.14
CA GLY A 273 14.64 -17.08 9.53
C GLY A 273 13.59 -16.04 9.10
N LYS A 274 13.85 -14.73 9.24
CA LYS A 274 12.95 -13.64 8.80
C LYS A 274 13.43 -13.02 7.50
N ILE A 275 12.48 -12.75 6.60
CA ILE A 275 12.64 -12.06 5.33
C ILE A 275 11.97 -10.68 5.45
N PHE A 276 12.59 -9.62 4.91
CA PHE A 276 11.95 -8.30 4.84
C PHE A 276 11.26 -8.10 3.48
N SER A 277 10.26 -7.21 3.43
CA SER A 277 9.51 -6.95 2.20
C SER A 277 10.40 -6.31 1.13
N ALA A 278 10.53 -6.98 -0.01
CA ALA A 278 11.33 -6.53 -1.14
C ALA A 278 10.84 -5.18 -1.68
N VAL A 279 9.53 -5.02 -1.88
CA VAL A 279 8.92 -3.76 -2.33
C VAL A 279 9.24 -2.62 -1.35
N SER A 280 9.19 -2.89 -0.05
CA SER A 280 9.48 -1.89 0.99
C SER A 280 10.97 -1.53 1.09
N GLU A 281 11.89 -2.48 0.90
CA GLU A 281 13.33 -2.19 0.86
C GLU A 281 13.70 -1.39 -0.39
N LEU A 282 13.03 -1.65 -1.51
CA LEU A 282 13.24 -1.00 -2.79
C LEU A 282 12.62 0.42 -2.83
N LEU A 283 11.40 0.58 -2.33
CA LEU A 283 10.65 1.85 -2.40
C LEU A 283 10.88 2.77 -1.19
N GLN A 284 11.65 2.38 -0.18
CA GLN A 284 12.07 3.28 0.89
C GLN A 284 13.53 3.74 0.78
N SER A 285 13.74 5.05 0.90
CA SER A 285 15.04 5.71 0.96
C SER A 285 15.31 6.24 2.37
N PRO A 286 16.56 6.18 2.89
CA PRO A 286 16.94 6.91 4.10
C PRO A 286 16.80 8.43 3.92
N ILE A 287 16.28 9.11 4.94
CA ILE A 287 16.15 10.58 5.01
C ILE A 287 17.52 11.19 5.34
N GLY A 288 17.87 12.32 4.70
CA GLY A 288 19.08 13.07 5.03
C GLY A 288 19.02 13.68 6.43
N LYS A 289 20.12 13.63 7.19
CA LYS A 289 20.19 14.02 8.62
C LYS A 289 19.43 15.33 8.93
N ASN A 290 19.74 16.41 8.21
CA ASN A 290 19.17 17.74 8.46
C ASN A 290 17.63 17.76 8.30
N GLU A 291 17.09 16.96 7.37
CA GLU A 291 15.64 16.86 7.16
C GLU A 291 14.98 15.97 8.22
N TYR A 292 15.66 14.91 8.68
CA TYR A 292 15.22 14.09 9.80
C TYR A 292 15.18 14.91 11.12
N GLU A 293 16.13 15.84 11.31
CA GLU A 293 16.12 16.80 12.42
C GLU A 293 14.97 17.83 12.28
N ARG A 294 14.72 18.34 11.06
CA ARG A 294 13.57 19.22 10.76
C ARG A 294 12.22 18.54 11.05
N LYS A 295 11.98 17.34 10.49
CA LYS A 295 10.75 16.56 10.67
C LYS A 295 10.47 16.24 12.15
N GLN A 296 11.51 15.96 12.95
CA GLN A 296 11.37 15.79 14.40
C GLN A 296 10.95 17.08 15.11
N LYS A 297 11.55 18.23 14.76
CA LYS A 297 11.18 19.52 15.34
C LYS A 297 9.70 19.84 15.07
N GLU A 298 9.28 19.74 13.82
CA GLU A 298 7.90 19.99 13.39
C GLU A 298 6.90 19.02 14.08
N SER A 299 7.26 17.75 14.23
CA SER A 299 6.47 16.78 14.99
C SER A 299 6.33 17.17 16.46
N ASN A 300 7.41 17.59 17.11
CA ASN A 300 7.37 17.99 18.53
C ASN A 300 6.55 19.28 18.74
N GLU A 301 6.61 20.23 17.80
CA GLU A 301 5.79 21.44 17.80
C GLU A 301 4.30 21.13 17.57
N ARG A 302 3.97 20.21 16.65
CA ARG A 302 2.58 19.70 16.48
C ARG A 302 2.09 18.99 17.75
N ILE A 303 2.92 18.17 18.41
CA ILE A 303 2.54 17.49 19.66
C ILE A 303 2.22 18.50 20.75
N LYS A 304 3.11 19.47 21.00
CA LYS A 304 2.89 20.50 22.03
C LYS A 304 1.65 21.35 21.75
N LYS A 305 1.32 21.63 20.49
CA LYS A 305 0.09 22.36 20.10
C LYS A 305 -1.20 21.63 20.52
N PHE A 306 -1.19 20.30 20.55
CA PHE A 306 -2.38 19.47 20.79
C PHE A 306 -2.31 18.66 22.09
N GLU A 307 -1.39 18.97 23.01
CA GLU A 307 -1.17 18.24 24.27
C GLU A 307 -2.46 17.99 25.08
N ASN A 308 -3.35 18.99 25.14
CA ASN A 308 -4.64 18.90 25.84
C ASN A 308 -5.81 18.38 24.96
N ASN A 309 -5.60 18.15 23.66
CA ASN A 309 -6.59 17.59 22.73
C ASN A 309 -5.93 16.67 21.70
N MET A 310 -5.32 15.59 22.22
CA MET A 310 -4.64 14.58 21.40
C MET A 310 -5.57 13.79 20.47
N ASN A 311 -6.90 13.92 20.60
CA ASN A 311 -7.83 13.38 19.61
C ASN A 311 -7.72 14.15 18.28
N GLU A 312 -7.73 15.48 18.33
CA GLU A 312 -7.61 16.33 17.13
C GLU A 312 -6.20 16.36 16.54
N TYR A 313 -5.15 16.02 17.32
CA TYR A 313 -3.80 15.80 16.78
C TYR A 313 -3.79 14.79 15.62
N TYR A 314 -4.63 13.75 15.70
CA TYR A 314 -4.70 12.63 14.76
C TYR A 314 -5.73 12.79 13.63
N VAL A 315 -6.43 13.92 13.56
CA VAL A 315 -7.27 14.24 12.40
C VAL A 315 -6.37 14.49 11.19
N LEU A 316 -6.78 13.97 10.04
CA LEU A 316 -6.10 14.18 8.76
C LEU A 316 -6.15 15.66 8.36
N THR A 317 -5.01 16.22 7.92
CA THR A 317 -4.98 17.54 7.28
C THR A 317 -5.53 17.48 5.86
N LEU A 318 -5.88 18.64 5.27
CA LEU A 318 -6.39 18.72 3.90
C LEU A 318 -5.42 18.09 2.87
N ASP A 319 -4.12 18.30 3.04
CA ASP A 319 -3.09 17.73 2.15
C ASP A 319 -2.96 16.20 2.33
N GLU A 320 -3.13 15.70 3.55
CA GLU A 320 -3.20 14.26 3.83
C GLU A 320 -4.48 13.65 3.22
N MET A 321 -5.64 14.30 3.36
CA MET A 321 -6.90 13.86 2.74
C MET A 321 -6.80 13.81 1.21
N LYS A 322 -6.30 14.88 0.58
CA LYS A 322 -6.07 14.95 -0.88
C LYS A 322 -5.10 13.85 -1.34
N GLY A 323 -3.96 13.71 -0.66
CA GLY A 323 -2.95 12.70 -0.97
C GLY A 323 -3.40 11.25 -0.74
N LEU A 324 -4.47 11.03 0.03
CA LEU A 324 -5.06 9.71 0.29
C LEU A 324 -6.32 9.43 -0.55
N GLY A 325 -6.71 10.33 -1.45
CA GLY A 325 -7.90 10.17 -2.29
C GLY A 325 -9.23 10.24 -1.54
N TYR A 326 -9.26 10.93 -0.40
CA TYR A 326 -10.51 11.20 0.33
C TYR A 326 -11.40 12.15 -0.48
N PRO A 327 -12.73 11.97 -0.46
CA PRO A 327 -13.65 12.96 -1.00
C PRO A 327 -13.62 14.20 -0.10
N ILE A 328 -13.27 15.36 -0.66
CA ILE A 328 -12.98 16.58 0.09
C ILE A 328 -14.27 17.31 0.44
N PRO A 329 -14.47 17.75 1.71
CA PRO A 329 -15.59 18.62 2.06
C PRO A 329 -15.41 20.04 1.51
N PRO A 330 -16.43 20.66 0.88
CA PRO A 330 -16.39 22.07 0.47
C PRO A 330 -16.09 23.03 1.63
N CYS A 331 -16.38 22.66 2.89
CA CYS A 331 -15.99 23.45 4.04
C CYS A 331 -14.47 23.45 4.36
N LEU A 332 -13.68 22.58 3.73
CA LEU A 332 -12.21 22.58 3.78
C LEU A 332 -11.57 23.14 2.51
N ASP A 333 -12.21 22.95 1.35
CA ASP A 333 -11.74 23.45 0.07
C ASP A 333 -12.91 23.91 -0.82
N PRO A 334 -13.14 25.23 -0.98
CA PRO A 334 -14.24 25.76 -1.79
C PRO A 334 -14.18 25.40 -3.29
N GLU A 335 -13.02 24.99 -3.81
CA GLU A 335 -12.90 24.50 -5.20
C GLU A 335 -13.35 23.05 -5.36
N SER A 336 -13.66 22.35 -4.26
CA SER A 336 -14.15 20.97 -4.28
C SER A 336 -15.58 20.90 -4.81
N LYS A 337 -15.73 20.25 -5.97
CA LYS A 337 -17.02 19.96 -6.61
C LYS A 337 -17.44 18.53 -6.26
N LEU A 338 -18.69 18.38 -5.84
CA LEU A 338 -19.33 17.11 -5.52
C LEU A 338 -20.66 17.03 -6.27
N ASP A 339 -21.04 15.82 -6.69
CA ASP A 339 -22.28 15.61 -7.45
C ASP A 339 -23.53 15.69 -6.56
N ASP A 340 -24.71 15.89 -7.18
CA ASP A 340 -25.98 16.15 -6.49
C ASP A 340 -26.47 15.04 -5.54
N ASP A 341 -25.86 13.85 -5.55
CA ASP A 341 -26.16 12.75 -4.62
C ASP A 341 -25.23 12.71 -3.39
N TRP A 342 -24.07 13.36 -3.43
CA TRP A 342 -23.13 13.50 -2.30
C TRP A 342 -23.66 14.40 -1.20
N LYS A 343 -23.35 14.11 0.07
CA LYS A 343 -23.82 14.91 1.21
C LYS A 343 -22.69 15.28 2.18
N GLU A 344 -22.59 16.56 2.53
CA GLU A 344 -21.69 17.04 3.58
C GLU A 344 -22.32 16.88 4.97
N THR A 345 -21.53 16.51 5.99
CA THR A 345 -21.99 16.53 7.38
C THR A 345 -22.30 17.95 7.84
N ARG A 346 -23.28 18.15 8.73
CA ARG A 346 -23.68 19.52 9.12
C ARG A 346 -22.58 20.21 9.96
N ALA A 347 -22.32 21.48 9.64
CA ALA A 347 -21.70 22.39 10.60
C ALA A 347 -22.60 22.57 11.83
N VAL A 348 -22.00 22.80 13.00
CA VAL A 348 -22.75 23.00 14.26
C VAL A 348 -22.56 24.44 14.73
N LYS A 349 -23.68 25.13 15.01
CA LYS A 349 -23.67 26.55 15.42
C LYS A 349 -22.84 26.81 16.68
N ASN A 350 -22.90 25.89 17.63
CA ASN A 350 -22.15 25.92 18.89
C ASN A 350 -21.23 24.69 18.92
N PRO A 351 -19.94 24.83 18.56
CA PRO A 351 -18.97 23.74 18.68
C PRO A 351 -18.74 23.34 20.14
N ILE A 352 -18.53 22.04 20.40
CA ILE A 352 -18.16 21.56 21.74
C ILE A 352 -16.64 21.54 21.92
N PRO A 353 -16.09 21.84 23.13
CA PRO A 353 -14.63 21.92 23.33
C PRO A 353 -13.84 20.62 23.13
N LYS A 354 -14.50 19.46 23.28
CA LYS A 354 -13.94 18.13 22.96
C LYS A 354 -14.91 17.43 22.01
N LYS A 355 -14.51 17.21 20.75
CA LYS A 355 -15.30 16.43 19.79
C LYS A 355 -15.51 15.00 20.28
N ARG A 356 -16.70 14.44 20.03
CA ARG A 356 -17.04 13.04 20.30
C ARG A 356 -16.34 12.14 19.28
N LEU A 357 -15.88 10.95 19.69
CA LEU A 357 -15.49 9.91 18.73
C LEU A 357 -16.72 9.11 18.31
N ILE A 358 -16.86 8.87 17.00
CA ILE A 358 -17.76 7.85 16.46
C ILE A 358 -16.96 7.05 15.45
N ALA A 359 -16.96 5.73 15.58
CA ALA A 359 -16.38 4.85 14.57
C ALA A 359 -17.40 4.51 13.48
N LEU A 360 -16.93 4.46 12.24
CA LEU A 360 -17.66 4.06 11.04
C LEU A 360 -16.94 2.87 10.40
N ASP A 361 -17.72 1.91 9.91
CA ASP A 361 -17.29 0.83 9.04
C ASP A 361 -18.47 0.42 8.13
N CYS A 362 -18.19 0.15 6.86
CA CYS A 362 -19.15 -0.15 5.81
C CYS A 362 -18.84 -1.47 5.08
N GLU A 363 -19.87 -2.29 4.86
CA GLU A 363 -19.79 -3.43 3.94
C GLU A 363 -20.20 -3.01 2.53
N MET A 364 -19.41 -3.39 1.52
CA MET A 364 -19.66 -3.10 0.11
C MET A 364 -19.90 -4.37 -0.72
N VAL A 365 -20.62 -4.19 -1.83
CA VAL A 365 -20.88 -5.20 -2.88
C VAL A 365 -20.45 -4.63 -4.24
N GLU A 366 -20.12 -5.49 -5.19
CA GLU A 366 -19.71 -5.08 -6.54
C GLU A 366 -20.93 -4.89 -7.45
N THR A 367 -20.96 -3.79 -8.20
CA THR A 367 -22.03 -3.39 -9.12
C THR A 367 -21.42 -2.88 -10.44
N ALA A 368 -22.25 -2.55 -11.44
CA ALA A 368 -21.75 -2.02 -12.72
C ALA A 368 -21.00 -0.67 -12.58
N GLU A 369 -21.28 0.11 -11.52
CA GLU A 369 -20.56 1.34 -11.17
C GLU A 369 -19.35 1.10 -10.23
N GLY A 370 -18.98 -0.17 -10.00
CA GLY A 370 -17.97 -0.57 -9.01
C GLY A 370 -18.59 -0.86 -7.64
N LYS A 371 -17.87 -0.55 -6.56
CA LYS A 371 -18.30 -0.85 -5.19
C LYS A 371 -19.43 0.04 -4.68
N SER A 372 -20.59 -0.56 -4.44
CA SER A 372 -21.76 0.06 -3.82
C SER A 372 -21.91 -0.31 -2.35
N LEU A 373 -22.46 0.60 -1.54
CA LEU A 373 -22.75 0.37 -0.11
C LEU A 373 -23.89 -0.64 0.11
N ALA A 374 -23.65 -1.64 0.95
CA ALA A 374 -24.63 -2.68 1.31
C ALA A 374 -24.95 -2.77 2.82
N ARG A 375 -24.06 -2.28 3.70
CA ARG A 375 -24.35 -2.11 5.14
C ARG A 375 -23.53 -0.96 5.70
N VAL A 376 -24.11 -0.17 6.60
CA VAL A 376 -23.39 0.89 7.32
C VAL A 376 -23.56 0.72 8.83
N THR A 377 -22.44 0.73 9.56
CA THR A 377 -22.41 0.61 11.02
C THR A 377 -21.75 1.83 11.65
N LEU A 378 -22.37 2.40 12.69
CA LEU A 378 -21.78 3.44 13.54
C LEU A 378 -21.67 2.96 14.99
N VAL A 379 -20.55 3.25 15.65
CA VAL A 379 -20.27 2.84 17.03
C VAL A 379 -19.79 4.05 17.86
N ASN A 380 -20.25 4.17 19.12
CA ASN A 380 -19.87 5.26 20.02
C ASN A 380 -18.61 4.96 20.87
N GLU A 381 -18.14 5.94 21.67
CA GLU A 381 -16.99 5.80 22.60
C GLU A 381 -17.09 4.59 23.57
N ASP A 382 -18.29 4.09 23.88
CA ASP A 382 -18.51 2.92 24.76
C ASP A 382 -18.51 1.56 24.01
N GLY A 383 -18.37 1.57 22.67
CA GLY A 383 -18.48 0.36 21.83
C GLY A 383 -19.91 -0.03 21.44
N ASN A 384 -20.92 0.77 21.80
CA ASN A 384 -22.34 0.53 21.49
C ASN A 384 -22.70 0.97 20.06
N LYS A 385 -23.53 0.19 19.38
CA LYS A 385 -24.01 0.51 18.01
C LYS A 385 -25.02 1.67 18.06
N LEU A 386 -24.72 2.75 17.35
CA LEU A 386 -25.60 3.90 17.12
C LEU A 386 -26.46 3.73 15.86
N LEU A 387 -25.91 3.05 14.85
CA LEU A 387 -26.56 2.68 13.59
C LEU A 387 -25.98 1.32 13.16
N ASP A 388 -26.82 0.47 12.57
CA ASP A 388 -26.45 -0.77 11.89
C ASP A 388 -27.59 -1.05 10.90
N GLU A 389 -27.40 -0.67 9.64
CA GLU A 389 -28.48 -0.64 8.64
C GLU A 389 -28.01 -1.23 7.31
N TYR A 390 -28.72 -2.26 6.83
CA TYR A 390 -28.53 -2.81 5.49
C TYR A 390 -29.08 -1.85 4.43
N VAL A 391 -28.23 -1.48 3.50
CA VAL A 391 -28.51 -0.55 2.40
C VAL A 391 -28.71 -1.36 1.14
N LYS A 392 -29.74 -1.04 0.36
CA LYS A 392 -29.95 -1.60 -0.97
C LYS A 392 -29.31 -0.67 -2.00
N PRO A 393 -28.34 -1.16 -2.82
CA PRO A 393 -27.83 -0.43 -3.98
C PRO A 393 -28.95 -0.04 -4.95
N SER A 394 -28.74 1.01 -5.75
CA SER A 394 -29.61 1.29 -6.90
C SER A 394 -29.39 0.27 -8.02
N GLU A 395 -28.12 -0.01 -8.30
CA GLU A 395 -27.71 -0.86 -9.41
C GLU A 395 -27.75 -2.36 -9.09
N PRO A 396 -27.87 -3.22 -10.11
CA PRO A 396 -27.76 -4.66 -9.95
C PRO A 396 -26.41 -5.07 -9.31
N ILE A 397 -26.49 -5.92 -8.28
CA ILE A 397 -25.33 -6.53 -7.65
C ILE A 397 -24.77 -7.61 -8.58
N LEU A 398 -23.49 -7.46 -8.95
CA LEU A 398 -22.73 -8.39 -9.79
C LEU A 398 -22.00 -9.44 -8.93
N ASP A 399 -21.42 -9.01 -7.81
CA ASP A 399 -20.87 -9.90 -6.78
C ASP A 399 -21.21 -9.33 -5.39
N TYR A 400 -21.67 -10.21 -4.50
CA TYR A 400 -21.98 -9.87 -3.11
C TYR A 400 -20.73 -9.76 -2.23
N LEU A 401 -19.56 -10.20 -2.72
CA LEU A 401 -18.28 -10.20 -2.01
C LEU A 401 -18.34 -10.92 -0.64
N THR A 402 -19.24 -11.90 -0.50
CA THR A 402 -19.73 -12.45 0.77
C THR A 402 -18.66 -12.97 1.73
N GLU A 403 -17.51 -13.45 1.23
CA GLU A 403 -16.36 -13.84 2.06
C GLU A 403 -15.81 -12.66 2.89
N TYR A 404 -15.88 -11.45 2.33
CA TYR A 404 -15.40 -10.21 2.94
C TYR A 404 -16.54 -9.44 3.58
N SER A 405 -17.65 -9.25 2.87
CA SER A 405 -18.74 -8.34 3.25
C SER A 405 -19.77 -8.93 4.23
N GLY A 406 -19.86 -10.26 4.33
CA GLY A 406 -20.95 -10.96 5.02
C GLY A 406 -22.34 -10.78 4.40
N ILE A 407 -22.46 -10.05 3.29
CA ILE A 407 -23.72 -9.76 2.62
C ILE A 407 -24.12 -10.95 1.74
N THR A 408 -25.39 -11.35 1.80
CA THR A 408 -25.96 -12.42 0.98
C THR A 408 -27.17 -11.92 0.17
N PRO A 409 -27.60 -12.65 -0.88
CA PRO A 409 -28.83 -12.33 -1.62
C PRO A 409 -30.07 -12.25 -0.73
N GLU A 410 -30.18 -13.07 0.30
CA GLU A 410 -31.31 -13.12 1.24
C GLU A 410 -31.36 -11.87 2.13
N ILE A 411 -30.19 -11.37 2.56
CA ILE A 411 -30.09 -10.10 3.29
C ILE A 411 -30.52 -8.94 2.39
N MET A 412 -29.98 -8.87 1.16
CA MET A 412 -30.27 -7.78 0.21
C MET A 412 -31.70 -7.81 -0.33
N LYS A 413 -32.34 -8.98 -0.41
CA LYS A 413 -33.78 -9.12 -0.73
C LYS A 413 -34.67 -8.41 0.29
N ASN A 414 -34.25 -8.36 1.55
CA ASN A 414 -34.97 -7.73 2.66
C ASN A 414 -34.52 -6.28 2.94
N ALA A 415 -33.45 -5.80 2.30
CA ALA A 415 -32.95 -4.44 2.50
C ALA A 415 -33.88 -3.39 1.87
N THR A 416 -34.35 -2.43 2.68
CA THR A 416 -35.29 -1.36 2.26
C THR A 416 -34.74 0.06 2.47
N CYS A 417 -33.52 0.20 3.01
CA CYS A 417 -32.86 1.49 3.10
C CYS A 417 -32.11 1.81 1.80
N SER A 418 -32.51 2.87 1.10
CA SER A 418 -31.73 3.44 -0.02
C SER A 418 -30.53 4.25 0.51
N LEU A 419 -29.46 4.42 -0.28
CA LEU A 419 -28.30 5.28 0.04
C LEU A 419 -28.70 6.65 0.65
N ARG A 420 -29.67 7.36 0.05
CA ARG A 420 -30.19 8.66 0.53
C ARG A 420 -30.80 8.60 1.95
N ARG A 421 -31.34 7.46 2.37
CA ARG A 421 -31.84 7.21 3.73
C ARG A 421 -30.67 6.92 4.69
N ALA A 422 -29.72 6.08 4.28
CA ALA A 422 -28.50 5.80 5.05
C ALA A 422 -27.69 7.08 5.35
N GLN A 423 -27.43 7.90 4.32
CA GLN A 423 -26.86 9.26 4.46
C GLN A 423 -27.64 10.12 5.47
N LYS A 424 -28.98 10.13 5.38
CA LYS A 424 -29.85 10.87 6.32
C LYS A 424 -29.75 10.32 7.74
N HIS A 425 -29.51 9.02 7.92
CA HIS A 425 -29.35 8.38 9.22
C HIS A 425 -27.97 8.67 9.83
N VAL A 426 -26.88 8.49 9.09
CA VAL A 426 -25.52 8.84 9.53
C VAL A 426 -25.43 10.31 9.95
N ARG A 427 -26.00 11.24 9.16
CA ARG A 427 -26.04 12.69 9.44
C ARG A 427 -26.95 13.10 10.63
N LYS A 428 -27.63 12.17 11.31
CA LYS A 428 -28.23 12.42 12.64
C LYS A 428 -27.18 12.38 13.74
N TYR A 429 -26.22 11.45 13.64
CA TYR A 429 -25.21 11.17 14.66
C TYR A 429 -23.90 11.90 14.41
N VAL A 430 -23.48 11.98 13.14
CA VAL A 430 -22.21 12.57 12.67
C VAL A 430 -22.42 14.00 12.17
N ASP A 431 -21.75 14.94 12.83
CA ASP A 431 -21.70 16.36 12.50
C ASP A 431 -20.33 16.96 12.89
N HIS A 432 -20.12 18.26 12.74
CA HIS A 432 -18.80 18.89 12.98
C HIS A 432 -18.35 18.88 14.46
N ASN A 433 -19.16 18.33 15.37
CA ASN A 433 -18.78 18.02 16.76
C ASN A 433 -18.35 16.55 16.96
N VAL A 434 -18.14 15.81 15.87
CA VAL A 434 -17.63 14.43 15.84
C VAL A 434 -16.25 14.39 15.18
N ILE A 435 -15.41 13.46 15.62
CA ILE A 435 -14.27 12.93 14.86
C ILE A 435 -14.68 11.52 14.41
N LEU A 436 -14.64 11.28 13.10
CA LEU A 436 -15.00 10.02 12.49
C LEU A 436 -13.77 9.10 12.44
N VAL A 437 -13.84 7.97 13.15
CA VAL A 437 -12.74 7.00 13.30
C VAL A 437 -13.02 5.77 12.42
N GLY A 438 -11.99 5.17 11.83
CA GLY A 438 -12.15 3.98 10.99
C GLY A 438 -10.81 3.41 10.49
N HIS A 439 -10.85 2.64 9.40
CA HIS A 439 -9.69 1.95 8.84
C HIS A 439 -9.72 1.87 7.31
N GLY A 440 -9.22 2.89 6.63
CA GLY A 440 -9.38 3.09 5.18
C GLY A 440 -10.64 3.88 4.84
N LEU A 441 -10.96 4.91 5.64
CA LEU A 441 -12.23 5.67 5.60
C LEU A 441 -12.49 6.35 4.25
N GLU A 442 -11.49 6.51 3.37
CA GLU A 442 -11.71 7.00 2.02
C GLU A 442 -12.69 6.12 1.22
N ASN A 443 -12.81 4.83 1.58
CA ASN A 443 -13.66 3.87 0.89
C ASN A 443 -15.08 3.89 1.44
N ASP A 444 -15.24 3.89 2.76
CA ASP A 444 -16.53 4.03 3.45
C ASP A 444 -17.25 5.32 3.04
N LEU A 445 -16.52 6.44 3.04
CA LEU A 445 -17.05 7.76 2.68
C LEU A 445 -17.43 7.86 1.21
N ARG A 446 -16.69 7.17 0.32
CA ARG A 446 -16.99 7.10 -1.12
C ARG A 446 -18.21 6.24 -1.40
N ALA A 447 -18.31 5.06 -0.78
CA ALA A 447 -19.48 4.17 -0.91
C ALA A 447 -20.76 4.80 -0.31
N LEU A 448 -20.63 5.56 0.78
CA LEU A 448 -21.72 6.31 1.41
C LEU A 448 -22.05 7.63 0.68
N LYS A 449 -21.22 8.05 -0.29
CA LYS A 449 -21.22 9.38 -0.93
C LYS A 449 -21.40 10.51 0.11
N LEU A 450 -20.54 10.50 1.13
CA LEU A 450 -20.55 11.43 2.26
C LEU A 450 -19.19 12.12 2.41
N VAL A 451 -19.19 13.43 2.69
CA VAL A 451 -17.96 14.16 3.05
C VAL A 451 -18.02 14.68 4.49
N HIS A 452 -16.90 14.60 5.20
CA HIS A 452 -16.75 14.97 6.60
C HIS A 452 -15.33 15.50 6.87
N PRO A 453 -15.16 16.64 7.58
CA PRO A 453 -13.85 17.29 7.75
C PRO A 453 -12.97 16.74 8.88
N TYR A 454 -13.47 15.88 9.77
CA TYR A 454 -12.71 15.42 10.95
C TYR A 454 -12.50 13.90 10.95
N CYS A 455 -11.83 13.39 9.91
CA CYS A 455 -11.51 11.97 9.79
C CYS A 455 -10.20 11.60 10.51
N ALA A 456 -10.17 10.46 11.20
CA ALA A 456 -8.99 9.90 11.84
C ALA A 456 -8.85 8.39 11.52
N ASP A 457 -7.94 8.08 10.59
CA ASP A 457 -7.83 6.75 9.98
C ASP A 457 -6.70 5.89 10.57
N THR A 458 -7.08 4.79 11.22
CA THR A 458 -6.12 3.87 11.83
C THR A 458 -5.23 3.12 10.83
N SER A 459 -5.58 3.05 9.55
CA SER A 459 -4.71 2.54 8.49
C SER A 459 -3.51 3.47 8.21
N ILE A 460 -3.62 4.76 8.58
CA ILE A 460 -2.61 5.80 8.36
C ILE A 460 -1.84 6.11 9.64
N LEU A 461 -2.48 5.98 10.81
CA LEU A 461 -1.87 6.21 12.13
C LEU A 461 -0.86 5.13 12.54
N TYR A 462 -0.96 3.94 11.98
CA TYR A 462 -0.09 2.79 12.22
C TYR A 462 0.67 2.42 10.95
N ASP A 463 1.92 1.94 11.08
CA ASP A 463 2.66 1.43 9.93
C ASP A 463 2.46 -0.08 9.77
N SER A 464 2.41 -0.55 8.52
CA SER A 464 2.42 -1.98 8.23
C SER A 464 3.72 -2.64 8.70
N PHE A 465 3.64 -3.86 9.22
CA PHE A 465 4.82 -4.68 9.57
C PHE A 465 5.61 -5.12 8.33
N LYS A 466 5.04 -4.99 7.13
CA LYS A 466 5.77 -5.07 5.85
C LYS A 466 6.64 -3.81 5.58
N GLY A 467 6.41 -2.70 6.28
CA GLY A 467 6.92 -1.37 5.95
C GLY A 467 6.07 -0.66 4.87
N LYS A 468 6.31 0.65 4.68
CA LYS A 468 5.71 1.44 3.59
C LYS A 468 6.19 0.95 2.21
N PRO A 469 5.40 1.05 1.13
CA PRO A 469 4.09 1.73 1.04
C PRO A 469 2.87 0.88 1.43
N TYR A 470 3.02 -0.31 2.03
CA TYR A 470 1.87 -1.13 2.41
C TYR A 470 1.00 -0.46 3.49
N LYS A 471 -0.33 -0.52 3.32
CA LYS A 471 -1.28 -0.31 4.43
C LYS A 471 -1.15 -1.46 5.46
N PRO A 472 -1.32 -1.20 6.76
CA PRO A 472 -1.57 -2.27 7.73
C PRO A 472 -3.00 -2.80 7.54
N ALA A 473 -3.25 -4.08 7.80
CA ALA A 473 -4.60 -4.62 7.85
C ALA A 473 -5.16 -4.55 9.28
N LEU A 474 -6.41 -4.13 9.45
CA LEU A 474 -7.10 -3.99 10.75
C LEU A 474 -6.94 -5.22 11.65
N ARG A 475 -7.24 -6.40 11.10
CA ARG A 475 -7.06 -7.71 11.74
C ARG A 475 -5.64 -7.99 12.25
N HIS A 476 -4.64 -7.49 11.54
CA HIS A 476 -3.24 -7.63 11.94
C HIS A 476 -2.86 -6.64 13.04
N LEU A 477 -3.39 -5.40 13.00
CA LEU A 477 -3.23 -4.45 14.11
C LEU A 477 -3.94 -4.94 15.38
N SER A 478 -5.19 -5.40 15.27
CA SER A 478 -5.97 -5.93 16.41
C SER A 478 -5.25 -7.11 17.08
N ARG A 479 -4.81 -8.13 16.32
CA ARG A 479 -4.09 -9.28 16.89
C ARG A 479 -2.77 -8.85 17.56
N ASN A 480 -1.98 -8.00 16.92
CA ASN A 480 -0.65 -7.65 17.46
C ASN A 480 -0.71 -6.65 18.62
N LEU A 481 -1.59 -5.64 18.56
CA LEU A 481 -1.60 -4.48 19.46
C LEU A 481 -2.70 -4.54 20.52
N LEU A 482 -3.92 -4.96 20.16
CA LEU A 482 -5.05 -5.16 21.10
C LEU A 482 -5.07 -6.56 21.73
N LYS A 483 -4.33 -7.52 21.15
CA LYS A 483 -4.40 -8.96 21.48
C LYS A 483 -5.77 -9.60 21.24
N ARG A 484 -6.63 -8.96 20.43
CA ARG A 484 -7.95 -9.47 20.01
C ARG A 484 -7.89 -10.01 18.59
N VAL A 485 -8.29 -11.26 18.41
CA VAL A 485 -8.59 -11.81 17.08
C VAL A 485 -9.95 -11.28 16.64
N ILE A 486 -10.04 -10.87 15.39
CA ILE A 486 -11.25 -10.43 14.68
C ILE A 486 -11.28 -11.10 13.30
N GLN A 487 -12.41 -11.04 12.62
CA GLN A 487 -12.62 -11.66 11.29
C GLN A 487 -12.24 -13.16 11.34
N HIS A 488 -12.97 -13.93 12.17
CA HIS A 488 -12.75 -15.36 12.32
C HIS A 488 -13.18 -16.13 11.07
N LYS A 489 -12.32 -17.00 10.52
CA LYS A 489 -12.59 -17.80 9.32
C LYS A 489 -13.73 -18.82 9.44
N SER A 490 -14.29 -18.99 10.64
CA SER A 490 -15.48 -19.80 10.91
C SER A 490 -16.79 -19.01 10.80
N LYS A 491 -16.73 -17.67 10.71
CA LYS A 491 -17.84 -16.82 10.28
C LYS A 491 -17.78 -16.66 8.75
N VAL A 492 -18.95 -16.46 8.13
CA VAL A 492 -19.05 -16.01 6.74
C VAL A 492 -19.03 -14.48 6.76
N GLY A 493 -18.04 -13.87 6.09
CA GLY A 493 -17.88 -12.42 6.07
C GLY A 493 -17.17 -11.82 7.29
N HIS A 494 -16.96 -10.51 7.21
CA HIS A 494 -16.63 -9.66 8.35
C HIS A 494 -17.91 -9.25 9.11
N ASP A 495 -17.74 -8.49 10.18
CA ASP A 495 -18.83 -7.76 10.83
C ASP A 495 -18.34 -6.34 11.11
N SER A 496 -18.80 -5.38 10.31
CA SER A 496 -18.53 -3.94 10.47
C SER A 496 -18.74 -3.42 11.91
N ALA A 497 -19.55 -4.07 12.75
CA ALA A 497 -19.60 -3.72 14.18
C ALA A 497 -18.35 -4.18 14.97
N GLU A 498 -17.81 -5.37 14.70
CA GLU A 498 -16.54 -5.89 15.23
C GLU A 498 -15.36 -5.03 14.76
N ASP A 499 -15.37 -4.62 13.49
CA ASP A 499 -14.28 -3.88 12.85
C ASP A 499 -14.30 -2.37 13.20
N ALA A 500 -15.47 -1.70 13.23
CA ALA A 500 -15.60 -0.34 13.76
C ALA A 500 -15.11 -0.24 15.22
N ARG A 501 -15.44 -1.24 16.07
CA ARG A 501 -14.89 -1.33 17.44
C ARG A 501 -13.37 -1.49 17.43
N ALA A 502 -12.81 -2.31 16.54
CA ALA A 502 -11.37 -2.49 16.42
C ALA A 502 -10.63 -1.21 15.98
N ALA A 503 -11.20 -0.43 15.06
CA ALA A 503 -10.66 0.88 14.70
C ALA A 503 -10.70 1.84 15.91
N LEU A 504 -11.81 1.90 16.64
CA LEU A 504 -11.97 2.77 17.81
C LEU A 504 -11.00 2.42 18.95
N ASP A 505 -10.82 1.14 19.23
CA ASP A 505 -9.86 0.63 20.22
C ASP A 505 -8.42 0.94 19.81
N LEU A 506 -8.07 0.76 18.54
CA LEU A 506 -6.74 1.09 18.01
C LEU A 506 -6.46 2.60 18.05
N PHE A 507 -7.45 3.45 17.76
CA PHE A 507 -7.34 4.90 17.91
C PHE A 507 -7.14 5.29 19.38
N SER A 508 -7.96 4.73 20.28
CA SER A 508 -7.85 4.99 21.73
C SER A 508 -6.51 4.53 22.29
N LEU A 509 -5.98 3.40 21.82
CA LEU A 509 -4.63 2.94 22.13
C LEU A 509 -3.54 3.89 21.58
N LYS A 510 -3.74 4.44 20.37
CA LYS A 510 -2.83 5.42 19.76
C LYS A 510 -2.77 6.72 20.58
N VAL A 511 -3.92 7.23 21.02
CA VAL A 511 -4.00 8.39 21.94
C VAL A 511 -3.28 8.07 23.26
N LYS A 512 -3.57 6.93 23.88
CA LYS A 512 -3.00 6.51 25.17
C LYS A 512 -1.49 6.20 25.14
N LYS A 513 -0.92 5.86 23.97
CA LYS A 513 0.50 5.50 23.81
C LYS A 513 1.34 6.56 23.08
N GLY A 514 0.71 7.59 22.52
CA GLY A 514 1.36 8.70 21.83
C GLY A 514 1.74 8.43 20.36
N PRO A 515 2.16 9.47 19.61
CA PRO A 515 2.28 9.40 18.15
C PRO A 515 3.28 8.38 17.62
N ASP A 516 4.31 8.08 18.41
CA ASP A 516 5.36 7.11 18.09
C ASP A 516 4.88 5.65 18.14
N PHE A 517 3.79 5.35 18.85
CA PHE A 517 3.36 3.98 19.08
C PHE A 517 2.90 3.30 17.79
N GLY A 518 3.56 2.19 17.43
CA GLY A 518 3.28 1.48 16.17
C GLY A 518 3.67 2.24 14.90
N ARG A 519 4.61 3.20 15.01
CA ARG A 519 5.36 3.76 13.87
C ARG A 519 6.73 3.10 13.77
N PHE A 520 7.15 2.78 12.56
CA PHE A 520 8.44 2.18 12.21
C PHE A 520 9.16 3.03 11.16
N GLY A 521 10.45 2.82 10.95
CA GLY A 521 11.17 3.50 9.85
C GLY A 521 11.15 5.04 9.92
N ARG A 522 11.17 5.67 11.10
CA ARG A 522 11.12 7.15 11.20
C ARG A 522 12.28 7.89 10.48
N GLY A 523 13.37 7.19 10.18
CA GLY A 523 14.48 7.67 9.36
C GLY A 523 14.40 7.33 7.86
N THR A 524 13.27 6.81 7.36
CA THR A 524 13.02 6.52 5.94
C THR A 524 11.78 7.24 5.39
N GLU A 525 11.81 7.48 4.09
CA GLU A 525 10.73 8.04 3.28
C GLU A 525 10.58 7.26 1.98
N LEU A 526 9.54 7.48 1.20
CA LEU A 526 9.37 6.81 -0.08
C LEU A 526 10.31 7.36 -1.15
N VAL A 527 10.61 6.53 -2.16
CA VAL A 527 11.29 6.97 -3.39
C VAL A 527 10.51 8.11 -4.06
N SER A 528 9.18 8.04 -4.04
CA SER A 528 8.29 9.12 -4.49
C SER A 528 8.49 10.42 -3.72
N ASP A 529 8.55 10.39 -2.38
CA ASP A 529 8.84 11.57 -1.56
C ASP A 529 10.17 12.23 -1.94
N ARG A 530 11.18 11.41 -2.25
CA ARG A 530 12.51 11.88 -2.64
C ARG A 530 12.58 12.37 -4.08
N LEU A 531 11.76 11.81 -4.97
CA LEU A 531 11.60 12.23 -6.37
C LEU A 531 10.79 13.54 -6.47
N HIS A 532 9.71 13.68 -5.72
CA HIS A 532 8.87 14.87 -5.69
C HIS A 532 9.63 16.13 -5.21
N LYS A 533 10.61 15.97 -4.30
CA LYS A 533 11.51 17.06 -3.85
C LYS A 533 12.59 17.46 -4.86
N TYR A 534 12.74 16.74 -5.97
CA TYR A 534 13.71 17.12 -7.00
C TYR A 534 13.28 18.43 -7.69
N ASN A 535 14.16 19.04 -8.48
CA ASN A 535 13.83 20.24 -9.26
C ASN A 535 14.17 20.01 -10.74
N PRO A 536 13.18 19.96 -11.65
CA PRO A 536 11.73 19.96 -11.37
C PRO A 536 11.29 18.71 -10.56
N PRO A 537 10.17 18.79 -9.83
CA PRO A 537 9.57 17.64 -9.14
C PRO A 537 9.39 16.45 -10.08
N LYS A 538 9.53 15.25 -9.54
CA LYS A 538 9.33 14.00 -10.28
C LYS A 538 8.11 13.25 -9.76
N SER A 539 7.16 13.06 -10.67
CA SER A 539 5.89 12.37 -10.45
C SER A 539 6.10 10.87 -10.24
N SER A 540 5.20 10.20 -9.50
CA SER A 540 5.34 8.78 -9.15
C SER A 540 4.00 8.09 -9.01
N ILE A 541 3.87 6.91 -9.62
CA ILE A 541 2.66 6.08 -9.60
C ILE A 541 2.98 4.61 -9.29
N LEU A 542 2.14 3.99 -8.47
CA LEU A 542 2.16 2.56 -8.15
C LEU A 542 0.91 1.90 -8.73
N LEU A 543 1.08 0.82 -9.48
CA LEU A 543 0.00 0.03 -10.07
C LEU A 543 0.11 -1.42 -9.59
N GLU A 544 -1.01 -2.04 -9.22
CA GLU A 544 -1.05 -3.42 -8.72
C GLU A 544 -2.21 -4.18 -9.39
N ALA A 545 -1.97 -5.41 -9.85
CA ALA A 545 -3.05 -6.36 -10.13
C ALA A 545 -3.12 -7.43 -9.03
N SER A 546 -4.30 -7.69 -8.47
CA SER A 546 -4.54 -8.88 -7.66
C SER A 546 -6.02 -9.29 -7.67
N ALA A 547 -6.30 -10.58 -7.40
CA ALA A 547 -7.66 -11.12 -7.43
C ALA A 547 -8.50 -10.75 -6.18
N THR A 548 -7.92 -10.11 -5.17
CA THR A 548 -8.65 -9.61 -3.99
C THR A 548 -9.15 -8.20 -4.25
N PRO A 549 -10.40 -7.85 -3.94
CA PRO A 549 -10.98 -6.55 -4.33
C PRO A 549 -10.35 -5.33 -3.63
N ASN A 550 -9.51 -5.53 -2.62
CA ASN A 550 -8.90 -4.45 -1.84
C ASN A 550 -7.39 -4.42 -2.05
N GLY A 551 -6.90 -3.30 -2.60
CA GLY A 551 -5.47 -3.04 -2.78
C GLY A 551 -4.70 -2.95 -1.45
N VAL A 552 -3.42 -3.34 -1.47
CA VAL A 552 -2.59 -3.49 -0.25
C VAL A 552 -1.70 -2.28 0.07
N PHE A 553 -1.66 -1.26 -0.79
CA PHE A 553 -0.79 -0.10 -0.65
C PHE A 553 -1.54 1.18 -0.20
N ALA A 554 -0.78 2.18 0.23
CA ALA A 554 -1.25 3.53 0.48
C ALA A 554 -0.80 4.46 -0.66
N ALA A 555 -1.73 5.27 -1.16
CA ALA A 555 -1.41 6.50 -1.86
C ALA A 555 -0.75 7.52 -0.92
N SER A 556 -0.14 8.56 -1.49
CA SER A 556 0.25 9.78 -0.79
C SER A 556 0.17 10.98 -1.74
N SER A 557 0.33 12.20 -1.23
CA SER A 557 0.49 13.42 -2.04
C SER A 557 1.73 13.41 -2.95
N THR A 558 2.55 12.36 -2.88
CA THR A 558 3.75 12.13 -3.69
C THR A 558 3.66 10.86 -4.54
N LEU A 559 2.73 9.94 -4.25
CA LEU A 559 2.59 8.63 -4.88
C LEU A 559 1.11 8.36 -5.20
N GLU A 560 0.76 8.44 -6.48
CA GLU A 560 -0.52 7.95 -6.97
C GLU A 560 -0.56 6.41 -6.87
N TYR A 561 -1.71 5.82 -6.55
CA TYR A 561 -1.86 4.37 -6.43
C TYR A 561 -3.19 3.88 -7.01
N HIS A 562 -3.11 2.90 -7.89
CA HIS A 562 -4.28 2.18 -8.42
C HIS A 562 -4.13 0.67 -8.27
N HIS A 563 -5.26 0.02 -8.04
CA HIS A 563 -5.39 -1.43 -7.94
C HIS A 563 -6.40 -1.93 -8.96
N TYR A 564 -6.07 -3.03 -9.63
CA TYR A 564 -6.85 -3.67 -10.68
C TYR A 564 -7.10 -5.14 -10.37
N THR A 565 -8.20 -5.68 -10.89
CA THR A 565 -8.59 -7.09 -10.73
C THR A 565 -8.08 -8.00 -11.84
N SER A 566 -7.53 -7.45 -12.93
CA SER A 566 -6.92 -8.19 -14.04
C SER A 566 -5.53 -7.66 -14.42
N GLU A 567 -4.69 -8.51 -15.01
CA GLU A 567 -3.36 -8.09 -15.45
C GLU A 567 -3.42 -7.33 -16.79
N GLU A 568 -4.42 -7.63 -17.62
CA GLU A 568 -4.73 -6.93 -18.87
C GLU A 568 -4.96 -5.43 -18.62
N THR A 569 -5.78 -5.09 -17.62
CA THR A 569 -6.03 -3.68 -17.25
C THR A 569 -4.83 -3.03 -16.56
N LEU A 570 -4.01 -3.79 -15.83
CA LEU A 570 -2.72 -3.31 -15.31
C LEU A 570 -1.74 -2.96 -16.44
N ILE A 571 -1.67 -3.76 -17.52
CA ILE A 571 -0.80 -3.52 -18.67
C ILE A 571 -1.18 -2.24 -19.38
N GLU A 572 -2.47 -2.08 -19.72
CA GLU A 572 -2.98 -0.87 -20.35
C GLU A 572 -2.64 0.39 -19.54
N ASN A 573 -2.88 0.36 -18.23
CA ASN A 573 -2.63 1.51 -17.37
C ASN A 573 -1.14 1.70 -17.06
N THR A 574 -0.31 0.65 -17.12
CA THR A 574 1.15 0.77 -17.08
C THR A 574 1.70 1.47 -18.32
N ILE A 575 1.08 1.27 -19.49
CA ILE A 575 1.42 1.99 -20.72
C ILE A 575 0.97 3.46 -20.61
N LYS A 576 -0.31 3.71 -20.31
CA LYS A 576 -0.89 5.07 -20.16
C LYS A 576 -0.19 5.90 -19.06
N ALA A 577 0.34 5.26 -18.02
CA ALA A 577 1.10 5.92 -16.97
C ALA A 577 2.38 6.61 -17.50
N VAL A 578 3.00 6.11 -18.57
CA VAL A 578 4.24 6.70 -19.10
C VAL A 578 4.01 8.08 -19.73
N ASP A 579 2.81 8.36 -20.25
CA ASP A 579 2.45 9.67 -20.79
C ASP A 579 2.32 10.76 -19.70
N THR A 580 2.09 10.35 -18.45
CA THR A 580 1.76 11.23 -17.32
C THR A 580 2.82 11.24 -16.20
N HIS A 581 3.63 10.18 -16.07
CA HIS A 581 4.49 9.96 -14.92
C HIS A 581 5.99 9.74 -15.27
N ASP A 582 6.88 10.25 -14.41
CA ASP A 582 8.32 10.06 -14.49
C ASP A 582 8.75 8.69 -13.93
N PHE A 583 8.12 8.24 -12.84
CA PHE A 583 8.41 6.98 -12.17
C PHE A 583 7.15 6.10 -12.07
N ILE A 584 7.22 4.91 -12.65
CA ILE A 584 6.13 3.93 -12.69
C ILE A 584 6.61 2.66 -11.98
N PHE A 585 5.86 2.18 -10.99
CA PHE A 585 6.07 0.87 -10.37
C PHE A 585 4.83 0.01 -10.57
N SER A 586 4.93 -1.05 -11.37
CA SER A 586 3.82 -1.96 -11.67
C SER A 586 4.09 -3.36 -11.12
N GLN A 587 3.17 -3.88 -10.31
CA GLN A 587 3.28 -5.18 -9.65
C GLN A 587 2.39 -6.24 -10.31
N PHE A 588 3.02 -7.32 -10.78
CA PHE A 588 2.42 -8.44 -11.50
C PHE A 588 2.48 -9.73 -10.68
N ASP A 589 1.48 -10.58 -10.88
CA ASP A 589 1.36 -11.92 -10.30
C ASP A 589 1.49 -13.04 -11.36
N THR A 590 1.60 -12.70 -12.66
CA THR A 590 1.55 -13.62 -13.83
C THR A 590 2.33 -14.92 -13.68
N LEU A 591 3.53 -14.87 -13.09
CA LEU A 591 4.44 -16.02 -12.98
C LEU A 591 4.26 -16.83 -11.68
N ARG A 592 3.52 -16.30 -10.71
CA ARG A 592 3.31 -16.98 -9.42
C ARG A 592 2.52 -18.26 -9.65
N ALA A 593 2.99 -19.36 -9.05
CA ALA A 593 2.27 -20.62 -9.04
C ALA A 593 0.88 -20.45 -8.39
N PRO A 594 -0.18 -21.09 -8.91
CA PRO A 594 -1.51 -21.06 -8.30
C PRO A 594 -1.44 -21.60 -6.87
N ASN A 595 -1.75 -20.76 -5.89
CA ASN A 595 -2.02 -21.25 -4.53
C ASN A 595 -3.42 -21.87 -4.54
N THR A 596 -3.51 -23.12 -4.10
CA THR A 596 -4.75 -23.90 -4.05
C THR A 596 -5.85 -23.13 -3.31
N LYS A 597 -7.05 -23.10 -3.93
CA LYS A 597 -8.33 -22.48 -3.52
C LYS A 597 -8.81 -21.20 -4.23
N TYR A 598 -7.97 -20.37 -4.89
CA TYR A 598 -8.46 -19.08 -5.45
C TYR A 598 -8.25 -18.82 -6.94
N GLN A 599 -7.22 -19.38 -7.59
CA GLN A 599 -6.94 -19.08 -9.02
C GLN A 599 -7.50 -20.11 -10.02
N GLU A 600 -8.09 -21.21 -9.55
CA GLU A 600 -8.69 -22.27 -10.39
C GLU A 600 -9.90 -21.79 -11.22
N LYS A 601 -10.60 -20.72 -10.80
CA LYS A 601 -11.77 -20.18 -11.53
C LYS A 601 -11.43 -19.48 -12.85
N ASN A 602 -10.17 -19.07 -13.07
CA ASN A 602 -9.76 -18.28 -14.24
C ASN A 602 -8.74 -19.06 -15.11
N GLN A 603 -9.15 -20.22 -15.64
CA GLN A 603 -8.43 -20.93 -16.71
C GLN A 603 -9.08 -20.67 -18.09
N PRO A 604 -8.45 -19.90 -18.99
CA PRO A 604 -8.86 -19.80 -20.40
C PRO A 604 -8.30 -20.95 -21.24
N THR A 605 -8.93 -21.19 -22.39
CA THR A 605 -8.84 -22.46 -23.16
C THR A 605 -7.74 -22.54 -24.22
N MET A 606 -6.78 -21.61 -24.28
CA MET A 606 -5.75 -21.58 -25.33
C MET A 606 -4.39 -22.11 -24.87
N ALA A 607 -4.08 -23.33 -25.27
CA ALA A 607 -2.74 -23.93 -25.14
C ALA A 607 -1.72 -23.23 -26.08
N PRO A 608 -0.45 -23.02 -25.66
CA PRO A 608 0.58 -22.47 -26.53
C PRO A 608 0.85 -23.35 -27.76
N THR A 609 0.98 -22.72 -28.92
CA THR A 609 1.32 -23.41 -30.18
C THR A 609 2.83 -23.67 -30.23
N VAL A 610 3.21 -24.94 -30.06
CA VAL A 610 4.59 -25.49 -30.02
C VAL A 610 5.38 -25.12 -28.76
N ILE A 611 5.56 -26.13 -27.89
CA ILE A 611 6.62 -26.21 -26.86
C ILE A 611 7.37 -27.54 -27.11
N PRO A 612 8.71 -27.61 -27.00
CA PRO A 612 9.44 -28.86 -27.15
C PRO A 612 8.97 -29.95 -26.19
N THR A 613 8.81 -31.17 -26.70
CA THR A 613 8.15 -32.31 -26.02
C THR A 613 8.86 -32.80 -24.75
N GLU A 614 10.11 -32.38 -24.53
CA GLU A 614 10.98 -32.80 -23.43
C GLU A 614 10.62 -32.15 -22.07
N ILE A 615 9.72 -31.16 -22.04
CA ILE A 615 9.45 -30.29 -20.87
C ILE A 615 8.08 -30.61 -20.23
N SER A 616 7.65 -31.87 -20.24
CA SER A 616 6.31 -32.28 -19.77
C SER A 616 6.02 -31.97 -18.29
N GLY A 617 7.06 -31.86 -17.45
CA GLY A 617 6.91 -31.54 -16.02
C GLY A 617 6.68 -30.06 -15.68
N ASN A 618 7.07 -29.11 -16.55
CA ASN A 618 7.03 -27.67 -16.27
C ASN A 618 6.09 -26.88 -17.22
N TYR A 619 5.17 -27.57 -17.91
CA TYR A 619 4.28 -26.98 -18.91
C TYR A 619 3.56 -25.70 -18.43
N GLU A 620 3.01 -25.69 -17.21
CA GLU A 620 2.32 -24.50 -16.70
C GLU A 620 3.26 -23.31 -16.42
N GLU A 621 4.49 -23.57 -15.97
CA GLU A 621 5.47 -22.51 -15.73
C GLU A 621 5.89 -21.87 -17.05
N ALA A 622 6.14 -22.70 -18.07
CA ALA A 622 6.39 -22.25 -19.43
C ALA A 622 5.20 -21.47 -20.02
N ALA A 623 3.96 -21.91 -19.81
CA ALA A 623 2.77 -21.19 -20.28
C ALA A 623 2.59 -19.82 -19.59
N ARG A 624 2.78 -19.74 -18.26
CA ARG A 624 2.79 -18.46 -17.52
C ARG A 624 3.89 -17.53 -18.05
N MET A 625 5.06 -18.08 -18.38
CA MET A 625 6.19 -17.34 -18.96
C MET A 625 5.90 -16.81 -20.37
N THR A 626 5.34 -17.62 -21.27
CA THR A 626 4.97 -17.16 -22.63
C THR A 626 3.89 -16.07 -22.61
N ARG A 627 2.95 -16.14 -21.65
CA ARG A 627 1.99 -15.06 -21.39
C ARG A 627 2.70 -13.78 -20.94
N PHE A 628 3.64 -13.88 -19.98
CA PHE A 628 4.42 -12.72 -19.53
C PHE A 628 5.36 -12.16 -20.61
N ASP A 629 5.95 -12.97 -21.49
CA ASP A 629 6.76 -12.50 -22.63
C ASP A 629 5.93 -11.62 -23.57
N SER A 630 4.70 -12.05 -23.83
CA SER A 630 3.72 -11.31 -24.65
C SER A 630 3.34 -9.98 -24.01
N TYR A 631 3.07 -9.97 -22.70
CA TYR A 631 2.77 -8.75 -21.92
C TYR A 631 3.96 -7.79 -21.85
N PHE A 632 5.16 -8.32 -21.59
CA PHE A 632 6.38 -7.53 -21.58
C PHE A 632 6.66 -6.92 -22.95
N LYS A 633 6.43 -7.66 -24.04
CA LYS A 633 6.51 -7.15 -25.41
C LYS A 633 5.53 -6.01 -25.67
N GLN A 634 4.26 -6.19 -25.33
CA GLN A 634 3.22 -5.16 -25.49
C GLN A 634 3.60 -3.85 -24.78
N MET A 635 4.07 -3.95 -23.53
CA MET A 635 4.56 -2.80 -22.76
C MET A 635 5.82 -2.18 -23.39
N TYR A 636 6.84 -3.01 -23.66
CA TYR A 636 8.16 -2.55 -24.11
C TYR A 636 8.13 -1.87 -25.48
N ASP A 637 7.33 -2.38 -26.42
CA ASP A 637 7.17 -1.77 -27.75
C ASP A 637 6.39 -0.45 -27.68
N SER A 638 5.46 -0.32 -26.73
CA SER A 638 4.67 0.90 -26.49
C SER A 638 5.47 2.00 -25.77
N PHE A 639 6.52 1.65 -25.01
CA PHE A 639 7.29 2.64 -24.26
C PHE A 639 8.15 3.54 -25.17
N PRO A 640 8.20 4.87 -24.92
CA PRO A 640 9.06 5.79 -25.65
C PRO A 640 10.55 5.44 -25.58
N SER A 641 11.28 5.63 -26.67
CA SER A 641 12.74 5.49 -26.71
C SER A 641 13.42 6.42 -25.69
N GLY A 642 14.33 5.87 -24.90
CA GLY A 642 14.92 6.51 -23.72
C GLY A 642 14.28 6.17 -22.38
N THR A 643 13.17 5.40 -22.37
CA THR A 643 12.59 4.85 -21.13
C THR A 643 13.51 3.79 -20.51
N MET A 644 13.85 3.94 -19.23
CA MET A 644 14.51 2.89 -18.46
C MET A 644 13.48 1.83 -18.08
N VAL A 645 13.80 0.55 -18.34
CA VAL A 645 12.96 -0.58 -17.95
C VAL A 645 13.77 -1.51 -17.05
N LEU A 646 13.24 -1.73 -15.85
CA LEU A 646 13.82 -2.57 -14.81
C LEU A 646 12.79 -3.63 -14.40
N VAL A 647 13.18 -4.91 -14.42
CA VAL A 647 12.30 -6.02 -14.03
C VAL A 647 12.92 -6.77 -12.86
N LEU A 648 12.13 -7.04 -11.81
CA LEU A 648 12.57 -7.77 -10.61
C LEU A 648 11.59 -8.88 -10.26
N GLY A 649 12.11 -10.06 -9.90
CA GLY A 649 11.30 -11.12 -9.31
C GLY A 649 10.98 -10.92 -7.82
N GLY A 650 11.77 -10.09 -7.15
CA GLY A 650 11.70 -9.94 -5.69
C GLY A 650 12.23 -11.19 -5.00
N LEU A 651 11.33 -12.02 -4.46
CA LEU A 651 11.66 -13.27 -3.79
C LEU A 651 11.65 -14.43 -4.80
N GLY A 652 12.62 -15.32 -4.70
CA GLY A 652 12.59 -16.63 -5.37
C GLY A 652 11.64 -17.62 -4.68
N ASN A 653 11.88 -18.91 -4.84
CA ASN A 653 11.02 -19.97 -4.32
C ASN A 653 10.82 -19.88 -2.79
N VAL A 654 9.58 -19.56 -2.41
CA VAL A 654 9.16 -19.28 -1.03
C VAL A 654 8.18 -20.32 -0.47
N ALA A 655 7.85 -21.40 -1.17
CA ALA A 655 6.80 -22.34 -0.74
C ALA A 655 7.16 -23.01 0.61
N ARG A 656 8.28 -23.74 0.65
CA ARG A 656 8.83 -24.37 1.88
C ARG A 656 9.18 -23.35 2.97
N TYR A 657 9.50 -22.11 2.58
CA TYR A 657 9.73 -21.03 3.53
C TYR A 657 8.43 -20.61 4.25
N HIS A 658 7.35 -20.34 3.51
CA HIS A 658 6.08 -19.92 4.10
C HIS A 658 5.44 -21.01 4.98
N GLU A 659 5.51 -22.27 4.55
CA GLU A 659 5.04 -23.41 5.33
C GLU A 659 5.74 -23.48 6.70
N LEU A 660 7.08 -23.52 6.69
CA LEU A 660 7.88 -23.61 7.91
C LEU A 660 7.81 -22.32 8.75
N TYR A 661 7.67 -21.15 8.13
CA TYR A 661 7.50 -19.88 8.83
C TYR A 661 6.11 -19.73 9.46
N LYS A 662 5.07 -20.33 8.86
CA LYS A 662 3.73 -20.45 9.48
C LYS A 662 3.80 -21.36 10.72
N ARG A 663 4.46 -22.52 10.64
CA ARG A 663 4.70 -23.37 11.81
C ARG A 663 5.48 -22.62 12.90
N PHE A 664 6.55 -21.89 12.54
CA PHE A 664 7.28 -21.03 13.47
C PHE A 664 6.37 -20.02 14.18
N ARG A 665 5.50 -19.32 13.45
CA ARG A 665 4.58 -18.33 14.04
C ARG A 665 3.58 -18.98 15.00
N ILE A 666 3.07 -20.18 14.69
CA ILE A 666 2.18 -20.93 15.59
C ILE A 666 2.93 -21.37 16.85
N CYS A 667 4.11 -21.99 16.72
CA CYS A 667 4.95 -22.39 17.87
C CYS A 667 5.38 -21.21 18.78
N GLN A 668 5.36 -19.97 18.26
CA GLN A 668 5.67 -18.74 19.00
C GLN A 668 4.41 -18.01 19.54
N GLY A 669 3.21 -18.60 19.40
CA GLY A 669 1.95 -17.98 19.83
C GLY A 669 1.57 -16.71 19.05
N LEU A 670 2.06 -16.56 17.81
CA LEU A 670 1.84 -15.40 16.95
C LEU A 670 0.69 -15.60 15.94
N ASP A 671 0.37 -16.86 15.63
CA ASP A 671 -0.75 -17.30 14.79
C ASP A 671 -1.45 -18.48 15.49
N ASP A 672 -2.75 -18.62 15.23
CA ASP A 672 -3.58 -19.70 15.76
C ASP A 672 -3.29 -21.03 15.01
N PRO A 673 -3.24 -22.20 15.69
CA PRO A 673 -3.10 -23.49 15.01
C PRO A 673 -4.34 -23.78 14.13
N PRO A 674 -4.18 -24.51 13.00
CA PRO A 674 -5.31 -24.76 12.08
C PRO A 674 -6.37 -25.71 12.67
N ASN A 675 -5.96 -26.61 13.57
CA ASN A 675 -6.78 -27.60 14.26
C ASN A 675 -6.48 -27.52 15.78
N SER A 676 -7.24 -28.25 16.60
CA SER A 676 -6.93 -28.51 18.01
C SER A 676 -5.79 -29.51 18.25
N ASP A 677 -5.09 -29.94 17.19
CA ASP A 677 -4.01 -30.92 17.27
C ASP A 677 -2.76 -30.37 17.99
N PRO A 678 -2.06 -31.18 18.79
CA PRO A 678 -0.87 -30.73 19.52
C PRO A 678 0.27 -30.38 18.53
N VAL A 679 0.62 -29.10 18.47
CA VAL A 679 1.71 -28.61 17.61
C VAL A 679 3.05 -29.00 18.21
N GLU A 680 3.87 -29.73 17.45
CA GLU A 680 5.23 -30.09 17.84
C GLU A 680 6.07 -28.88 18.29
N PRO A 681 6.88 -29.01 19.37
CA PRO A 681 7.79 -27.96 19.81
C PRO A 681 8.80 -27.55 18.74
N TRP A 682 9.12 -26.24 18.67
CA TRP A 682 10.09 -25.71 17.72
C TRP A 682 11.52 -26.13 18.06
N THR A 683 12.18 -26.89 17.17
CA THR A 683 13.54 -27.40 17.43
C THR A 683 14.64 -26.51 16.85
N GLY A 684 15.87 -26.69 17.33
CA GLY A 684 17.06 -26.09 16.71
C GLY A 684 17.32 -26.59 15.28
N THR A 685 16.77 -27.73 14.88
CA THR A 685 16.80 -28.24 13.50
C THR A 685 15.82 -27.47 12.62
N ASP A 686 14.63 -27.15 13.12
CA ASP A 686 13.65 -26.32 12.42
C ASP A 686 14.17 -24.89 12.22
N GLN A 687 14.84 -24.32 13.23
CA GLN A 687 15.51 -23.03 13.12
C GLN A 687 16.54 -23.02 11.98
N LYS A 688 17.42 -24.03 11.90
CA LYS A 688 18.41 -24.17 10.82
C LYS A 688 17.76 -24.36 9.44
N ARG A 689 16.66 -25.13 9.36
CA ARG A 689 15.87 -25.29 8.12
C ARG A 689 15.25 -23.97 7.68
N LEU A 690 14.65 -23.22 8.60
CA LEU A 690 14.01 -21.92 8.33
C LEU A 690 15.03 -20.87 7.88
N GLU A 691 16.22 -20.86 8.49
CA GLU A 691 17.34 -20.02 8.07
C GLU A 691 17.88 -20.42 6.69
N GLY A 692 17.99 -21.72 6.40
CA GLY A 692 18.38 -22.22 5.08
C GLY A 692 17.39 -21.87 3.97
N TYR A 693 16.10 -22.11 4.16
CA TYR A 693 15.06 -21.71 3.21
C TYR A 693 14.95 -20.19 3.09
N GLY A 694 15.04 -19.46 4.20
CA GLY A 694 15.03 -18.00 4.21
C GLY A 694 16.24 -17.39 3.48
N ALA A 695 17.43 -18.00 3.57
CA ALA A 695 18.61 -17.57 2.84
C ALA A 695 18.48 -17.77 1.32
N LYS A 696 17.79 -18.83 0.88
CA LYS A 696 17.49 -19.10 -0.53
C LYS A 696 16.44 -18.13 -1.08
N ALA A 697 15.27 -18.07 -0.45
CA ALA A 697 14.11 -17.26 -0.86
C ALA A 697 14.42 -15.76 -1.00
N ARG A 698 15.44 -15.26 -0.30
CA ARG A 698 15.93 -13.87 -0.39
C ARG A 698 16.73 -13.55 -1.66
N MET A 699 17.06 -14.53 -2.50
CA MET A 699 17.67 -14.29 -3.81
C MET A 699 16.56 -14.11 -4.86
N GLY A 700 16.80 -13.26 -5.85
CA GLY A 700 15.83 -13.00 -6.91
C GLY A 700 16.46 -12.37 -8.14
N ALA A 701 15.86 -12.62 -9.31
CA ALA A 701 16.34 -12.12 -10.60
C ALA A 701 16.09 -10.62 -10.75
N VAL A 702 17.06 -9.90 -11.35
CA VAL A 702 16.93 -8.49 -11.71
C VAL A 702 17.50 -8.24 -13.10
N PHE A 703 16.68 -7.65 -13.97
CA PHE A 703 16.99 -7.35 -15.37
C PHE A 703 16.87 -5.86 -15.61
N ALA A 704 17.84 -5.24 -16.29
CA ALA A 704 17.87 -3.80 -16.54
C ALA A 704 18.23 -3.48 -17.99
N THR A 705 17.41 -2.67 -18.65
CA THR A 705 17.61 -2.21 -20.02
C THR A 705 17.14 -0.76 -20.21
N LEU A 706 17.32 -0.23 -21.40
CA LEU A 706 16.93 1.12 -21.78
C LEU A 706 16.40 1.10 -23.22
N LYS A 707 15.09 1.32 -23.37
CA LYS A 707 14.39 1.29 -24.66
C LYS A 707 15.12 2.16 -25.69
N GLN A 708 15.47 1.58 -26.82
CA GLN A 708 16.23 2.24 -27.89
C GLN A 708 15.34 2.85 -28.98
#